data_AF-A0A8C9RR74-F1
#
_entry.id   AF-A0A8C9RR74-F1
#
_cell.length_a   1.000
_cell.length_b   1.000
_cell.length_c   1.000
_cell.angle_alpha   90.00
_cell.angle_beta   90.00
_cell.angle_gamma   90.00
#
_symmetry.space_group_name_H-M   'P 1'
#
loop_
_entity.id
_entity.type
_entity.pdbx_description
1 polymer ?
#
loop_
_entity_poly.entity_id
_entity_poly.type
_entity_poly.pdbx_seq_one_letter_code
_entity_poly.pdbx_strand_id
1 'polypeptide(L)'
;MAENKESGRREGGMSCTETDACLWIMGTTASAAPQPVSAAPPLEGIHGNEMADNRRSLSINSFQTVSIHNSKAKSIITNKVAPVVITYNCRQEFQIHDDLLRTNYKVGRISNTMPEHYLVQGAFFMVQDVYSKADVLNTTCTYGAPNFRQAKGGYPLFGMGQPSLNGFKQVLQRLQGQGYEEILFFCVREEPVIFLHLESDFLPYTPRRKENLHENLHGLKKEVTVESLELTIRKELHDFAKLNENIYYIYNDIEHFKDEPQHITITCEEDIHVTEEVYKRPVFTMPAYRYYRLPVPVEGAPLEEDFDAFISILRANPNLSLMRDPSRPPPALLFSCQVGVGRTNLAMILGTLIMFHLKGAPEQPKAEEAADLVSEPRFQIIQSLICKLPKGQQVMEEVDTAIALCSEMHNIKEAIYENKKKLEAIGEDYQIQGSGTKEYFLSRMLQSLELYFYLITFNSYLHEQYSLAFAINFSQWMCAHPWIYRLLACMNLSELSAPADLVTKGARVLVADEYLAPDVLSTVKEMKVANFRRVPKMPVYGMAQPTSEATGAVLAYLADEKRKHSHMLWVNLQEEFVLEGNGQVFSPREPSCLEQHIPVPTADPHEIEKLETALKEEVLNSQKWLEVTLEQEKQMKMFKTCVTVQEIFNQHKSSHEGLVYQRIPLPDCCAPREEDFDRLIEALKTALAEDSRTAFVFNCHDGKGRTTTAMVVATLTLWHFNGFPDFGDDEIVSVPDAKYTKGEFEVVMQLVRLLPDGHRMKREVDMALDAVSETMTPMHYHLREIIICTYRQIKTAKTEKDTQSLLLKSLQYLERYIYLILFNTYLHLEKKDSWQRSFSMWMHQVAARAGVYTVLNQLGFSEFENPRDTPLSRLRCRWQSQNLQPLPFRGHFV
;
A
#
# COMPACT_ATOMS: atom_id res chain seq x y z
N MET A 1 -52.84 34.26 37.17
CA MET A 1 -54.28 34.27 37.53
C MET A 1 -54.95 33.18 36.73
N ALA A 2 -55.56 32.22 37.44
CA ALA A 2 -56.61 31.24 37.08
C ALA A 2 -56.63 30.68 35.63
N GLU A 3 -56.45 29.36 35.41
CA GLU A 3 -57.50 28.30 35.54
C GLU A 3 -58.78 28.62 34.74
N ASN A 4 -59.44 27.74 33.99
CA ASN A 4 -59.27 26.35 33.54
C ASN A 4 -60.50 26.10 32.61
N LYS A 5 -60.42 25.12 31.70
CA LYS A 5 -61.54 24.26 31.21
C LYS A 5 -62.70 24.89 30.41
N GLU A 6 -63.39 24.22 29.47
CA GLU A 6 -63.27 22.98 28.68
C GLU A 6 -64.49 22.95 27.72
N SER A 7 -64.43 22.09 26.68
CA SER A 7 -65.54 21.53 25.87
C SER A 7 -66.13 22.38 24.71
N GLY A 8 -66.35 21.87 23.49
CA GLY A 8 -66.07 20.56 22.91
C GLY A 8 -66.57 20.40 21.45
N ARG A 9 -65.99 19.39 20.75
CA ARG A 9 -66.44 18.55 19.59
C ARG A 9 -66.67 19.23 18.21
N ARG A 10 -65.82 18.91 17.20
CA ARG A 10 -65.88 17.84 16.13
C ARG A 10 -66.87 18.21 15.00
N GLU A 11 -66.56 18.21 13.70
CA GLU A 11 -65.88 17.29 12.75
C GLU A 11 -65.28 18.11 11.56
N GLY A 12 -64.31 17.70 10.71
CA GLY A 12 -63.60 16.44 10.48
C GLY A 12 -62.54 16.57 9.35
N GLY A 13 -61.79 15.48 9.13
CA GLY A 13 -61.09 15.13 7.86
C GLY A 13 -59.60 15.50 7.69
N MET A 14 -58.68 14.61 8.12
CA MET A 14 -57.65 13.86 7.32
C MET A 14 -56.48 14.68 6.74
N SER A 15 -55.19 14.29 6.77
CA SER A 15 -54.41 13.19 7.35
C SER A 15 -52.92 13.44 6.97
N CYS A 16 -51.95 13.20 7.87
CA CYS A 16 -50.62 12.64 7.57
C CYS A 16 -49.90 12.29 8.89
N THR A 17 -49.30 11.10 8.92
CA THR A 17 -48.92 10.30 10.09
C THR A 17 -47.41 10.31 10.36
N GLU A 18 -47.06 10.51 11.63
CA GLU A 18 -45.76 10.24 12.25
C GLU A 18 -45.59 8.73 12.55
N THR A 19 -44.34 8.26 12.62
CA THR A 19 -44.00 6.95 13.23
C THR A 19 -42.90 7.14 14.27
N ASP A 20 -43.29 6.88 15.52
CA ASP A 20 -42.45 6.81 16.72
C ASP A 20 -41.55 5.57 16.73
N ALA A 21 -40.30 5.75 17.18
CA ALA A 21 -39.35 4.68 17.45
C ALA A 21 -39.49 4.19 18.91
N CYS A 22 -39.76 2.90 19.08
CA CYS A 22 -40.00 2.26 20.37
C CYS A 22 -38.71 1.64 20.94
N LEU A 23 -38.37 2.03 22.17
CA LEU A 23 -37.37 1.39 23.05
C LEU A 23 -37.79 -0.06 23.37
N TRP A 24 -36.82 -0.99 23.33
CA TRP A 24 -36.92 -2.27 24.03
C TRP A 24 -35.66 -2.53 24.86
N ILE A 25 -35.87 -2.68 26.17
CA ILE A 25 -34.93 -3.17 27.18
C ILE A 25 -35.51 -4.49 27.72
N MET A 26 -34.73 -5.58 27.69
CA MET A 26 -34.76 -6.76 28.58
C MET A 26 -33.42 -7.50 28.33
N GLY A 27 -32.69 -8.12 29.24
CA GLY A 27 -32.95 -8.68 30.57
C GLY A 27 -32.11 -9.98 30.67
N THR A 28 -31.31 -10.12 31.73
CA THR A 28 -30.27 -11.13 31.98
C THR A 28 -30.79 -12.51 32.43
N THR A 29 -30.00 -13.57 32.18
CA THR A 29 -29.78 -14.85 32.95
C THR A 29 -29.18 -15.91 32.00
N ALA A 30 -28.37 -16.91 32.35
CA ALA A 30 -27.36 -17.18 33.38
C ALA A 30 -26.62 -18.47 32.95
N SER A 31 -25.30 -18.55 33.21
CA SER A 31 -24.46 -19.73 33.53
C SER A 31 -24.56 -21.06 32.74
N ALA A 32 -23.44 -21.49 32.14
CA ALA A 32 -22.84 -22.82 32.40
C ALA A 32 -21.41 -22.90 31.81
N ALA A 33 -20.45 -23.22 32.68
CA ALA A 33 -19.04 -23.50 32.39
C ALA A 33 -18.83 -25.03 32.12
N PRO A 34 -17.62 -25.47 31.68
CA PRO A 34 -17.41 -26.61 30.77
C PRO A 34 -16.87 -27.91 31.41
N GLN A 35 -16.66 -28.94 30.54
CA GLN A 35 -15.72 -30.11 30.60
C GLN A 35 -16.39 -31.52 30.59
N PRO A 36 -15.67 -32.66 30.37
CA PRO A 36 -14.64 -33.00 29.36
C PRO A 36 -14.79 -34.45 28.75
N VAL A 37 -13.76 -34.85 27.99
CA VAL A 37 -13.40 -36.09 27.25
C VAL A 37 -13.67 -37.47 27.93
N SER A 38 -14.08 -38.48 27.14
CA SER A 38 -13.38 -39.78 26.88
C SER A 38 -14.25 -41.05 26.83
N ALA A 39 -13.71 -42.04 26.08
CA ALA A 39 -13.91 -43.49 26.12
C ALA A 39 -14.96 -44.16 25.19
N ALA A 40 -14.41 -44.84 24.16
CA ALA A 40 -14.93 -46.02 23.46
C ALA A 40 -14.91 -47.28 24.39
N PRO A 41 -15.28 -48.52 23.99
CA PRO A 41 -16.23 -49.09 22.99
C PRO A 41 -17.14 -50.17 23.72
N PRO A 42 -17.51 -51.39 23.23
CA PRO A 42 -17.75 -51.95 21.88
C PRO A 42 -19.06 -52.81 21.71
N LEU A 43 -19.28 -53.26 20.45
CA LEU A 43 -19.78 -54.60 20.00
C LEU A 43 -21.29 -54.97 19.92
N GLU A 44 -21.57 -55.67 18.80
CA GLU A 44 -22.67 -56.62 18.48
C GLU A 44 -24.10 -56.05 18.38
N GLY A 45 -24.96 -56.35 17.39
CA GLY A 45 -25.00 -57.35 16.33
C GLY A 45 -26.50 -57.67 16.07
N ILE A 46 -26.83 -58.03 14.82
CA ILE A 46 -27.96 -58.90 14.42
C ILE A 46 -29.36 -58.26 14.13
N HIS A 47 -29.69 -58.29 12.83
CA HIS A 47 -30.94 -58.66 12.11
C HIS A 47 -32.37 -58.47 12.66
N GLY A 48 -33.25 -58.01 11.74
CA GLY A 48 -34.70 -58.32 11.64
C GLY A 48 -35.47 -57.12 11.04
N ASN A 49 -35.80 -57.03 9.74
CA ASN A 49 -36.91 -57.70 9.01
C ASN A 49 -38.26 -57.55 9.76
N GLU A 50 -39.39 -57.07 9.23
CA GLU A 50 -39.86 -56.62 7.91
C GLU A 50 -41.33 -56.15 8.10
N MET A 51 -41.87 -55.35 7.17
CA MET A 51 -43.31 -55.13 6.86
C MET A 51 -44.19 -54.32 7.85
N ALA A 52 -45.14 -53.46 7.43
CA ALA A 52 -45.59 -52.99 6.12
C ALA A 52 -46.50 -51.74 6.27
N ASP A 53 -46.61 -50.97 5.17
CA ASP A 53 -47.76 -50.17 4.71
C ASP A 53 -48.16 -48.90 5.50
N ASN A 54 -48.49 -47.74 4.91
CA ASN A 54 -48.91 -47.41 3.55
C ASN A 54 -48.98 -45.88 3.31
N ARG A 55 -48.84 -45.46 2.03
CA ARG A 55 -49.30 -44.22 1.35
C ARG A 55 -48.58 -42.88 1.61
N ARG A 56 -48.27 -42.02 0.61
CA ARG A 56 -47.92 -42.07 -0.82
C ARG A 56 -47.79 -40.59 -1.26
N SER A 57 -46.63 -40.16 -1.77
CA SER A 57 -46.53 -39.05 -2.73
C SER A 57 -45.25 -39.19 -3.59
N LEU A 58 -45.48 -39.41 -4.88
CA LEU A 58 -44.60 -39.55 -6.06
C LEU A 58 -43.84 -38.23 -6.35
N SER A 59 -42.77 -38.08 -7.14
CA SER A 59 -41.84 -38.85 -8.01
C SER A 59 -40.89 -37.76 -8.60
N ILE A 60 -39.58 -37.92 -8.85
CA ILE A 60 -38.94 -38.48 -10.06
C ILE A 60 -37.43 -38.55 -9.76
N ASN A 61 -36.81 -39.73 -9.84
CA ASN A 61 -35.37 -39.91 -10.08
C ASN A 61 -35.15 -41.29 -10.69
N SER A 62 -34.95 -41.33 -12.00
CA SER A 62 -34.52 -42.53 -12.73
C SER A 62 -33.01 -42.44 -12.95
N PHE A 63 -32.25 -43.29 -12.26
CA PHE A 63 -30.85 -43.53 -12.57
C PHE A 63 -30.74 -44.30 -13.90
N GLN A 64 -30.12 -43.70 -14.91
CA GLN A 64 -29.68 -44.41 -16.11
C GLN A 64 -28.41 -45.19 -15.80
N THR A 65 -28.53 -46.51 -15.81
CA THR A 65 -27.41 -47.45 -15.94
C THR A 65 -26.66 -47.20 -17.25
N VAL A 66 -25.37 -46.88 -17.15
CA VAL A 66 -24.44 -46.83 -18.30
C VAL A 66 -24.26 -48.24 -18.85
N SER A 67 -24.71 -48.46 -20.09
CA SER A 67 -24.48 -49.72 -20.81
C SER A 67 -23.06 -49.74 -21.40
N ILE A 68 -22.15 -50.49 -20.79
CA ILE A 68 -20.86 -50.81 -21.40
C ILE A 68 -21.06 -52.04 -22.29
N HIS A 69 -21.12 -51.86 -23.61
CA HIS A 69 -21.18 -52.97 -24.55
C HIS A 69 -19.79 -53.43 -25.01
N ASN A 70 -19.48 -54.67 -24.58
CA ASN A 70 -18.71 -55.73 -25.23
C ASN A 70 -17.16 -55.78 -25.25
N SER A 71 -16.70 -56.73 -24.41
CA SER A 71 -15.87 -57.90 -24.76
C SER A 71 -14.34 -57.76 -24.64
N LYS A 72 -13.84 -57.88 -23.39
CA LYS A 72 -12.53 -58.51 -23.02
C LYS A 72 -12.14 -58.45 -21.53
N ALA A 73 -13.02 -58.08 -20.61
CA ALA A 73 -12.69 -57.98 -19.18
C ALA A 73 -13.51 -58.98 -18.33
N LYS A 74 -12.84 -59.71 -17.42
CA LYS A 74 -13.49 -60.34 -16.25
C LYS A 74 -13.30 -59.37 -15.09
N SER A 75 -14.38 -58.72 -14.66
CA SER A 75 -14.37 -57.80 -13.52
C SER A 75 -14.26 -58.57 -12.20
N ILE A 76 -13.27 -58.25 -11.39
CA ILE A 76 -13.25 -58.60 -9.96
C ILE A 76 -13.32 -57.26 -9.22
N ILE A 77 -14.48 -56.96 -8.64
CA ILE A 77 -14.72 -55.73 -7.88
C ILE A 77 -14.43 -56.05 -6.42
N THR A 78 -13.41 -55.42 -5.83
CA THR A 78 -13.20 -55.45 -4.38
C THR A 78 -13.26 -54.06 -3.78
N ASN A 79 -14.20 -53.90 -2.85
CA ASN A 79 -14.49 -52.77 -1.95
C ASN A 79 -15.03 -51.45 -2.55
N LYS A 80 -15.93 -50.80 -1.81
CA LYS A 80 -16.78 -49.65 -2.21
C LYS A 80 -16.04 -48.30 -2.34
N VAL A 81 -14.72 -48.26 -2.10
CA VAL A 81 -13.98 -46.99 -1.94
C VAL A 81 -13.01 -46.72 -3.11
N ALA A 82 -12.55 -47.74 -3.84
CA ALA A 82 -11.73 -47.57 -5.04
C ALA A 82 -11.79 -48.85 -5.92
N PRO A 83 -12.61 -48.91 -6.97
CA PRO A 83 -12.69 -50.08 -7.84
C PRO A 83 -11.38 -50.30 -8.59
N VAL A 84 -10.85 -51.52 -8.56
CA VAL A 84 -9.66 -51.91 -9.34
C VAL A 84 -10.07 -52.81 -10.50
N VAL A 85 -9.60 -52.50 -11.71
CA VAL A 85 -9.83 -53.29 -12.92
C VAL A 85 -8.53 -53.95 -13.34
N ILE A 86 -8.53 -55.27 -13.45
CA ILE A 86 -7.36 -56.06 -13.86
C ILE A 86 -7.60 -56.61 -15.26
N THR A 87 -6.62 -56.42 -16.16
CA THR A 87 -6.71 -56.95 -17.54
C THR A 87 -6.53 -58.47 -17.59
N TYR A 88 -6.99 -59.10 -18.68
CA TYR A 88 -7.05 -60.57 -18.84
C TYR A 88 -5.71 -61.31 -18.64
N ASN A 89 -4.58 -60.61 -18.80
CA ASN A 89 -3.23 -61.19 -18.64
C ASN A 89 -2.61 -60.95 -17.25
N CYS A 90 -3.35 -60.32 -16.31
CA CYS A 90 -2.88 -59.95 -14.97
C CYS A 90 -1.60 -59.10 -14.97
N ARG A 91 -1.31 -58.37 -16.05
CA ARG A 91 -0.11 -57.52 -16.16
C ARG A 91 -0.38 -56.03 -15.92
N GLN A 92 -1.64 -55.62 -15.92
CA GLN A 92 -2.05 -54.24 -15.70
C GLN A 92 -3.21 -54.21 -14.71
N GLU A 93 -3.05 -53.40 -13.67
CA GLU A 93 -4.08 -53.02 -12.71
C GLU A 93 -4.41 -51.54 -12.92
N PHE A 94 -5.70 -51.20 -12.99
CA PHE A 94 -6.17 -49.83 -13.04
C PHE A 94 -6.98 -49.56 -11.78
N GLN A 95 -6.60 -48.55 -11.01
CA GLN A 95 -7.43 -48.04 -9.93
C GLN A 95 -8.30 -46.92 -10.52
N ILE A 96 -9.62 -47.11 -10.52
CA ILE A 96 -10.55 -46.07 -10.98
C ILE A 96 -10.64 -45.03 -9.87
N HIS A 97 -9.79 -44.01 -9.97
CA HIS A 97 -10.02 -42.72 -9.32
C HIS A 97 -10.88 -41.88 -10.26
N ASP A 98 -12.18 -42.21 -10.36
CA ASP A 98 -13.14 -41.25 -10.88
C ASP A 98 -13.26 -40.16 -9.81
N ASP A 99 -12.33 -39.20 -9.81
CA ASP A 99 -12.71 -37.83 -9.49
C ASP A 99 -13.70 -37.46 -10.59
N LEU A 100 -14.98 -37.80 -10.39
CA LEU A 100 -16.08 -37.41 -11.26
C LEU A 100 -15.86 -35.94 -11.59
N LEU A 101 -15.49 -35.69 -12.85
CA LEU A 101 -15.25 -34.39 -13.47
C LEU A 101 -16.14 -33.35 -12.80
N ARG A 102 -15.53 -32.41 -12.08
CA ARG A 102 -16.23 -31.46 -11.20
C ARG A 102 -17.50 -30.98 -11.89
N THR A 103 -18.66 -31.29 -11.30
CA THR A 103 -20.00 -31.08 -11.90
C THR A 103 -20.41 -29.61 -12.09
N ASN A 104 -19.44 -28.67 -12.13
CA ASN A 104 -19.67 -27.22 -12.16
C ASN A 104 -18.70 -26.48 -13.11
N TYR A 105 -18.25 -27.07 -14.23
CA TYR A 105 -17.49 -26.32 -15.23
C TYR A 105 -18.37 -25.25 -15.86
N LYS A 106 -17.82 -24.04 -16.00
CA LYS A 106 -18.54 -22.91 -16.60
C LYS A 106 -18.19 -22.80 -18.07
N VAL A 107 -19.21 -22.45 -18.85
CA VAL A 107 -19.09 -22.16 -20.27
C VAL A 107 -19.41 -20.68 -20.53
N GLY A 108 -18.93 -20.15 -21.65
CA GLY A 108 -19.22 -18.79 -22.05
C GLY A 108 -19.16 -18.61 -23.57
N ARG A 109 -19.69 -17.47 -24.01
CA ARG A 109 -19.62 -16.96 -25.38
C ARG A 109 -19.49 -15.44 -25.35
N ILE A 110 -18.82 -14.87 -26.36
CA ILE A 110 -18.66 -13.42 -26.52
C ILE A 110 -19.95 -12.77 -27.05
N SER A 111 -20.62 -13.41 -28.02
CA SER A 111 -21.89 -12.96 -28.57
C SER A 111 -22.88 -14.11 -28.69
N ASN A 112 -24.18 -13.79 -28.85
CA ASN A 112 -25.22 -14.80 -29.02
C ASN A 112 -25.11 -15.60 -30.33
N THR A 113 -24.30 -15.12 -31.29
CA THR A 113 -24.06 -15.79 -32.57
C THR A 113 -22.83 -16.71 -32.55
N MET A 114 -22.05 -16.68 -31.47
CA MET A 114 -20.85 -17.51 -31.31
C MET A 114 -21.13 -18.77 -30.47
N PRO A 115 -20.41 -19.87 -30.72
CA PRO A 115 -20.53 -21.09 -29.94
C PRO A 115 -20.14 -20.86 -28.48
N GLU A 116 -20.92 -21.47 -27.60
CA GLU A 116 -20.61 -21.52 -26.17
C GLU A 116 -19.61 -22.64 -25.90
N HIS A 117 -18.56 -22.34 -25.13
CA HIS A 117 -17.47 -23.26 -24.84
C HIS A 117 -16.90 -23.05 -23.44
N TYR A 118 -16.13 -24.03 -22.96
CA TYR A 118 -15.59 -24.03 -21.60
C TYR A 118 -14.66 -22.84 -21.32
N LEU A 119 -14.76 -22.30 -20.11
CA LEU A 119 -13.90 -21.24 -19.60
C LEU A 119 -12.86 -21.83 -18.65
N VAL A 120 -11.57 -21.54 -18.88
CA VAL A 120 -10.51 -21.90 -17.93
C VAL A 120 -10.67 -21.10 -16.64
N GLN A 121 -10.43 -21.77 -15.51
CA GLN A 121 -10.73 -21.28 -14.16
C GLN A 121 -12.17 -20.79 -13.99
N GLY A 122 -13.09 -21.22 -14.88
CA GLY A 122 -14.48 -20.81 -14.92
C GLY A 122 -14.73 -19.34 -15.27
N ALA A 123 -13.74 -18.61 -15.78
CA ALA A 123 -13.86 -17.17 -16.05
C ALA A 123 -13.14 -16.66 -17.31
N PHE A 124 -12.18 -17.41 -17.87
CA PHE A 124 -11.29 -16.88 -18.89
C PHE A 124 -11.38 -17.63 -20.23
N PHE A 125 -11.19 -16.87 -21.30
CA PHE A 125 -10.97 -17.38 -22.66
C PHE A 125 -9.48 -17.43 -22.96
N MET A 126 -9.04 -18.38 -23.79
CA MET A 126 -7.65 -18.43 -24.27
C MET A 126 -7.50 -17.59 -25.53
N VAL A 127 -6.62 -16.59 -25.48
CA VAL A 127 -6.39 -15.62 -26.55
C VAL A 127 -4.94 -15.69 -27.00
N GLN A 128 -4.72 -15.66 -28.32
CA GLN A 128 -3.38 -15.65 -28.91
C GLN A 128 -2.61 -14.43 -28.41
N ASP A 129 -1.39 -14.67 -27.91
CA ASP A 129 -0.72 -13.69 -27.08
C ASP A 129 -0.16 -12.48 -27.84
N VAL A 130 0.31 -12.70 -29.06
CA VAL A 130 0.91 -11.68 -29.93
C VAL A 130 0.09 -11.58 -31.20
N TYR A 131 -0.53 -10.42 -31.41
CA TYR A 131 -1.23 -10.06 -32.63
C TYR A 131 -0.30 -9.32 -33.59
N SER A 132 -0.62 -9.28 -34.89
CA SER A 132 0.28 -8.84 -35.97
C SER A 132 0.88 -7.43 -35.83
N LYS A 133 0.28 -6.52 -35.05
CA LYS A 133 0.79 -5.15 -34.84
C LYS A 133 1.77 -5.02 -33.66
N ALA A 134 2.01 -6.09 -32.92
CA ALA A 134 2.88 -6.07 -31.73
C ALA A 134 4.38 -5.99 -32.07
N ASP A 135 4.80 -6.43 -33.26
CA ASP A 135 6.22 -6.43 -33.70
C ASP A 135 6.57 -5.16 -34.49
N VAL A 136 6.83 -4.06 -33.78
CA VAL A 136 7.15 -2.76 -34.38
C VAL A 136 8.49 -2.80 -35.14
N LEU A 137 9.46 -3.57 -34.65
CA LEU A 137 10.77 -3.72 -35.30
C LEU A 137 10.78 -4.72 -36.47
N ASN A 138 9.67 -5.42 -36.73
CA ASN A 138 9.55 -6.45 -37.76
C ASN A 138 10.65 -7.53 -37.67
N THR A 139 10.90 -7.98 -36.45
CA THR A 139 11.99 -8.92 -36.12
C THR A 139 11.55 -10.38 -36.03
N THR A 140 10.25 -10.65 -36.02
CA THR A 140 9.71 -12.02 -35.95
C THR A 140 10.15 -12.85 -37.13
N CYS A 141 10.08 -12.31 -38.36
CA CYS A 141 10.46 -13.03 -39.56
C CYS A 141 11.98 -13.27 -39.68
N THR A 142 12.80 -12.40 -39.09
CA THR A 142 14.26 -12.40 -39.27
C THR A 142 15.00 -13.06 -38.11
N TYR A 143 14.47 -12.94 -36.89
CA TYR A 143 15.07 -13.43 -35.65
C TYR A 143 14.22 -14.48 -34.93
N GLY A 144 12.97 -14.69 -35.36
CA GLY A 144 12.04 -15.63 -34.73
C GLY A 144 11.27 -15.06 -33.54
N ALA A 145 11.50 -13.81 -33.15
CA ALA A 145 10.82 -13.19 -32.01
C ALA A 145 10.46 -11.72 -32.30
N PRO A 146 9.32 -11.24 -31.80
CA PRO A 146 8.91 -9.85 -31.97
C PRO A 146 9.81 -8.91 -31.16
N ASN A 147 10.05 -7.71 -31.68
CA ASN A 147 10.90 -6.66 -31.10
C ASN A 147 12.26 -7.14 -30.53
N PHE A 148 12.89 -8.15 -31.15
CA PHE A 148 14.20 -8.66 -30.76
C PHE A 148 15.30 -7.62 -31.01
N ARG A 149 16.04 -7.25 -29.97
CA ARG A 149 17.10 -6.23 -30.04
C ARG A 149 18.19 -6.44 -28.99
N GLN A 150 19.35 -5.85 -29.22
CA GLN A 150 20.45 -5.77 -28.26
C GLN A 150 20.52 -4.35 -27.68
N ALA A 151 20.82 -4.20 -26.38
CA ALA A 151 21.12 -2.89 -25.82
C ALA A 151 22.31 -2.24 -26.53
N LYS A 152 22.25 -0.92 -26.67
CA LYS A 152 23.36 -0.13 -27.23
C LYS A 152 24.57 -0.24 -26.30
N GLY A 153 25.78 0.00 -26.82
CA GLY A 153 27.02 -0.07 -26.03
C GLY A 153 27.73 -1.44 -26.03
N GLY A 154 27.25 -2.41 -26.82
CA GLY A 154 27.96 -3.68 -27.04
C GLY A 154 27.93 -4.67 -25.87
N TYR A 155 27.05 -4.44 -24.88
CA TYR A 155 26.81 -5.39 -23.80
C TYR A 155 26.03 -6.62 -24.31
N PRO A 156 26.29 -7.85 -23.81
CA PRO A 156 25.59 -9.06 -24.23
C PRO A 156 24.20 -9.12 -23.58
N LEU A 157 23.35 -8.14 -23.88
CA LEU A 157 22.07 -7.90 -23.23
C LEU A 157 21.01 -7.67 -24.29
N PHE A 158 19.97 -8.50 -24.27
CA PHE A 158 18.99 -8.64 -25.34
C PHE A 158 17.57 -8.59 -24.78
N GLY A 159 16.66 -8.01 -25.55
CA GLY A 159 15.23 -7.97 -25.23
C GLY A 159 14.39 -8.44 -26.42
N MET A 160 13.27 -9.10 -26.13
CA MET A 160 12.27 -9.49 -27.13
C MET A 160 10.87 -9.51 -26.52
N GLY A 161 9.85 -9.59 -27.37
CA GLY A 161 8.50 -9.99 -27.00
C GLY A 161 8.37 -11.52 -26.99
N GLN A 162 7.13 -12.00 -26.90
CA GLN A 162 6.82 -13.41 -26.75
C GLN A 162 6.96 -14.15 -28.09
N PRO A 163 7.92 -15.09 -28.25
CA PRO A 163 8.06 -15.87 -29.48
C PRO A 163 7.16 -17.11 -29.48
N SER A 164 7.04 -17.75 -30.64
CA SER A 164 6.65 -19.17 -30.72
C SER A 164 7.78 -20.08 -30.26
N LEU A 165 7.52 -21.39 -30.10
CA LEU A 165 8.58 -22.33 -29.73
C LEU A 165 9.70 -22.40 -30.78
N ASN A 166 9.36 -22.49 -32.08
CA ASN A 166 10.38 -22.49 -33.13
C ASN A 166 11.08 -21.14 -33.24
N GLY A 167 10.34 -20.04 -33.07
CA GLY A 167 10.91 -18.70 -32.98
C GLY A 167 11.95 -18.56 -31.87
N PHE A 168 11.65 -19.08 -30.68
CA PHE A 168 12.57 -19.10 -29.55
C PHE A 168 13.85 -19.90 -29.85
N LYS A 169 13.71 -21.07 -30.50
CA LYS A 169 14.88 -21.87 -30.92
C LYS A 169 15.78 -21.10 -31.89
N GLN A 170 15.20 -20.32 -32.82
CA GLN A 170 15.96 -19.48 -33.76
C GLN A 170 16.77 -18.41 -33.02
N VAL A 171 16.16 -17.75 -32.02
CA VAL A 171 16.87 -16.77 -31.17
C VAL A 171 18.07 -17.41 -30.46
N LEU A 172 17.89 -18.58 -29.85
CA LEU A 172 18.99 -19.27 -29.16
C LEU A 172 20.11 -19.68 -30.12
N GLN A 173 19.77 -20.23 -31.29
CA GLN A 173 20.75 -20.59 -32.33
C GLN A 173 21.52 -19.37 -32.81
N ARG A 174 20.86 -18.21 -32.93
CA ARG A 174 21.50 -16.95 -33.31
C ARG A 174 22.53 -16.50 -32.27
N LEU A 175 22.17 -16.53 -30.99
CA LEU A 175 23.07 -16.16 -29.89
C LEU A 175 24.30 -17.10 -29.82
N GLN A 176 24.09 -18.41 -30.00
CA GLN A 176 25.20 -19.36 -30.11
C GLN A 176 26.09 -19.08 -31.33
N GLY A 177 25.49 -18.77 -32.48
CA GLY A 177 26.22 -18.40 -33.69
C GLY A 177 27.01 -17.09 -33.58
N GLN A 178 26.66 -16.23 -32.62
CA GLN A 178 27.41 -15.02 -32.26
C GLN A 178 28.52 -15.27 -31.22
N GLY A 179 28.69 -16.51 -30.76
CA GLY A 179 29.75 -16.91 -29.83
C GLY A 179 29.37 -16.83 -28.35
N TYR A 180 28.09 -16.66 -28.02
CA TYR A 180 27.65 -16.70 -26.61
C TYR A 180 27.52 -18.14 -26.11
N GLU A 181 28.44 -18.54 -25.23
CA GLU A 181 28.47 -19.89 -24.64
C GLU A 181 27.48 -20.05 -23.49
N GLU A 182 27.30 -19.00 -22.68
CA GLU A 182 26.38 -18.98 -21.54
C GLU A 182 25.22 -18.01 -21.84
N ILE A 183 23.98 -18.49 -21.66
CA ILE A 183 22.77 -17.71 -21.93
C ILE A 183 21.84 -17.82 -20.72
N LEU A 184 21.48 -16.68 -20.15
CA LEU A 184 20.51 -16.57 -19.06
C LEU A 184 19.24 -15.95 -19.62
N PHE A 185 18.18 -16.76 -19.70
CA PHE A 185 16.88 -16.32 -20.19
C PHE A 185 15.95 -15.97 -19.04
N PHE A 186 15.40 -14.76 -19.09
CA PHE A 186 14.49 -14.18 -18.10
C PHE A 186 13.12 -13.97 -18.74
N CYS A 187 12.12 -14.73 -18.29
CA CYS A 187 10.73 -14.45 -18.60
C CYS A 187 10.17 -13.51 -17.51
N VAL A 188 9.91 -12.25 -17.89
CA VAL A 188 9.50 -11.20 -16.94
C VAL A 188 8.00 -10.99 -16.85
N ARG A 189 7.22 -12.02 -17.18
CA ARG A 189 5.76 -11.97 -17.26
C ARG A 189 5.11 -12.41 -15.95
N GLU A 190 4.12 -11.64 -15.49
CA GLU A 190 3.29 -11.97 -14.33
C GLU A 190 2.10 -12.86 -14.69
N GLU A 191 1.63 -12.79 -15.94
CA GLU A 191 0.51 -13.55 -16.45
C GLU A 191 0.92 -14.97 -16.91
N PRO A 192 0.05 -15.99 -16.75
CA PRO A 192 0.32 -17.34 -17.22
C PRO A 192 0.31 -17.40 -18.74
N VAL A 193 1.24 -18.18 -19.33
CA VAL A 193 1.32 -18.39 -20.78
C VAL A 193 1.29 -19.88 -21.08
N ILE A 194 0.43 -20.28 -22.02
CA ILE A 194 0.27 -21.66 -22.47
C ILE A 194 0.62 -21.74 -23.94
N PHE A 195 1.37 -22.76 -24.32
CA PHE A 195 1.77 -23.01 -25.69
C PHE A 195 0.91 -24.14 -26.26
N LEU A 196 0.16 -23.85 -27.31
CA LEU A 196 -0.74 -24.81 -27.95
C LEU A 196 -0.15 -25.24 -29.29
N HIS A 197 -0.15 -26.54 -29.55
CA HIS A 197 0.32 -27.09 -30.81
C HIS A 197 -0.61 -26.66 -31.95
N LEU A 198 -0.05 -25.95 -32.93
CA LEU A 198 -0.75 -25.54 -34.14
C LEU A 198 0.13 -25.84 -35.35
N GLU A 199 -0.37 -26.69 -36.24
CA GLU A 199 0.31 -27.18 -37.45
C GLU A 199 1.67 -27.86 -37.16
N SER A 200 2.76 -27.08 -37.16
CA SER A 200 4.14 -27.57 -36.99
C SER A 200 4.94 -26.80 -35.92
N ASP A 201 4.26 -25.96 -35.14
CA ASP A 201 4.85 -25.16 -34.09
C ASP A 201 3.95 -25.14 -32.85
N PHE A 202 4.46 -24.54 -31.78
CA PHE A 202 3.70 -24.23 -30.58
C PHE A 202 3.57 -22.72 -30.44
N LEU A 203 2.34 -22.24 -30.47
CA LEU A 203 2.02 -20.82 -30.39
C LEU A 203 1.58 -20.43 -28.97
N PRO A 204 1.96 -19.24 -28.49
CA PRO A 204 1.64 -18.77 -27.15
C PRO A 204 0.21 -18.19 -27.06
N TYR A 205 -0.50 -18.59 -26.01
CA TYR A 205 -1.84 -18.14 -25.64
C TYR A 205 -1.88 -17.72 -24.17
N THR A 206 -2.68 -16.70 -23.85
CA THR A 206 -2.89 -16.22 -22.49
C THR A 206 -4.38 -16.19 -22.14
N PRO A 207 -4.75 -16.51 -20.89
CA PRO A 207 -6.13 -16.40 -20.43
C PRO A 207 -6.55 -14.92 -20.31
N ARG A 208 -7.74 -14.59 -20.79
CA ARG A 208 -8.31 -13.22 -20.77
C ARG A 208 -9.73 -13.23 -20.22
N ARG A 209 -10.10 -12.15 -19.52
CA ARG A 209 -11.45 -11.99 -18.96
C ARG A 209 -12.48 -11.85 -20.07
N LYS A 210 -13.64 -12.49 -19.90
CA LYS A 210 -14.76 -12.35 -20.84
C LYS A 210 -15.18 -10.90 -21.05
N GLU A 211 -15.06 -10.07 -20.02
CA GLU A 211 -15.46 -8.66 -20.06
C GLU A 211 -14.49 -7.77 -20.84
N ASN A 212 -13.22 -8.17 -20.93
CA ASN A 212 -12.18 -7.42 -21.63
C ASN A 212 -11.07 -8.37 -22.14
N LEU A 213 -11.14 -8.76 -23.41
CA LEU A 213 -10.14 -9.64 -24.02
C LEU A 213 -8.79 -8.96 -24.30
N HIS A 214 -8.73 -7.63 -24.33
CA HIS A 214 -7.51 -6.88 -24.67
C HIS A 214 -6.51 -6.81 -23.50
N GLU A 215 -6.96 -7.05 -22.27
CA GLU A 215 -6.17 -6.84 -21.06
C GLU A 215 -5.67 -8.17 -20.47
N ASN A 216 -4.40 -8.23 -20.05
CA ASN A 216 -3.86 -9.46 -19.47
C ASN A 216 -4.41 -9.64 -18.06
N LEU A 217 -4.20 -10.83 -17.49
CA LEU A 217 -4.41 -10.97 -16.05
C LEU A 217 -3.28 -10.23 -15.31
N HIS A 218 -3.68 -9.32 -14.43
CA HIS A 218 -2.81 -8.58 -13.53
C HIS A 218 -3.17 -8.90 -12.07
N GLY A 219 -2.21 -8.74 -11.15
CA GLY A 219 -2.47 -8.84 -9.71
C GLY A 219 -2.95 -10.22 -9.25
N LEU A 220 -2.39 -11.30 -9.81
CA LEU A 220 -2.73 -12.67 -9.42
C LEU A 220 -2.44 -12.92 -7.93
N LYS A 221 -3.31 -13.70 -7.26
CA LYS A 221 -3.20 -13.96 -5.81
C LYS A 221 -1.86 -14.62 -5.47
N LYS A 222 -1.15 -14.07 -4.47
CA LYS A 222 0.19 -14.49 -4.04
C LYS A 222 0.29 -15.95 -3.56
N GLU A 223 -0.82 -16.60 -3.25
CA GLU A 223 -0.84 -17.99 -2.76
C GLU A 223 -0.52 -19.04 -3.84
N VAL A 224 -0.66 -18.69 -5.12
CA VAL A 224 -0.51 -19.62 -6.25
C VAL A 224 0.56 -19.05 -7.19
N THR A 225 1.63 -19.81 -7.44
CA THR A 225 2.67 -19.38 -8.40
C THR A 225 2.10 -19.40 -9.81
N VAL A 226 2.60 -18.53 -10.69
CA VAL A 226 2.11 -18.43 -12.07
C VAL A 226 2.30 -19.77 -12.80
N GLU A 227 3.38 -20.48 -12.53
CA GLU A 227 3.67 -21.80 -13.07
C GLU A 227 2.64 -22.85 -12.61
N SER A 228 2.21 -22.80 -11.35
CA SER A 228 1.16 -23.70 -10.85
C SER A 228 -0.21 -23.41 -11.47
N LEU A 229 -0.47 -22.13 -11.78
CA LEU A 229 -1.65 -21.72 -12.55
C LEU A 229 -1.56 -22.21 -14.00
N GLU A 230 -0.39 -22.12 -14.64
CA GLU A 230 -0.17 -22.67 -15.98
C GLU A 230 -0.44 -24.18 -16.04
N LEU A 231 0.03 -24.95 -15.06
CA LEU A 231 -0.26 -26.39 -14.95
C LEU A 231 -1.74 -26.68 -14.75
N THR A 232 -2.41 -25.87 -13.93
CA THR A 232 -3.86 -26.01 -13.69
C THR A 232 -4.64 -25.74 -14.99
N ILE A 233 -4.29 -24.67 -15.72
CA ILE A 233 -4.89 -24.34 -17.01
C ILE A 233 -4.63 -25.46 -18.02
N ARG A 234 -3.40 -26.01 -18.11
CA ARG A 234 -3.11 -27.15 -18.99
C ARG A 234 -4.04 -28.33 -18.73
N LYS A 235 -4.20 -28.71 -17.46
CA LYS A 235 -5.10 -29.80 -17.07
C LYS A 235 -6.53 -29.52 -17.50
N GLU A 236 -7.03 -28.31 -17.23
CA GLU A 236 -8.38 -27.90 -17.62
C GLU A 236 -8.57 -27.92 -19.14
N LEU A 237 -7.63 -27.40 -19.93
CA LEU A 237 -7.69 -27.42 -21.38
C LEU A 237 -7.79 -28.84 -21.95
N HIS A 238 -6.96 -29.75 -21.43
CA HIS A 238 -7.00 -31.15 -21.84
C HIS A 238 -8.31 -31.85 -21.43
N ASP A 239 -8.80 -31.60 -20.21
CA ASP A 239 -10.08 -32.17 -19.74
C ASP A 239 -11.27 -31.62 -20.56
N PHE A 240 -11.28 -30.32 -20.86
CA PHE A 240 -12.31 -29.67 -21.67
C PHE A 240 -12.28 -30.15 -23.12
N ALA A 241 -11.10 -30.36 -23.69
CA ALA A 241 -10.98 -30.94 -25.02
C ALA A 241 -11.53 -32.37 -25.04
N LYS A 242 -11.19 -33.21 -24.05
CA LYS A 242 -11.74 -34.58 -23.95
C LYS A 242 -13.26 -34.61 -23.83
N LEU A 243 -13.84 -33.63 -23.14
CA LEU A 243 -15.29 -33.46 -23.03
C LEU A 243 -15.96 -33.03 -24.34
N ASN A 244 -15.19 -32.49 -25.29
CA ASN A 244 -15.69 -31.91 -26.53
C ASN A 244 -14.97 -32.49 -27.76
N GLU A 245 -14.94 -33.82 -27.88
CA GLU A 245 -14.39 -34.53 -29.05
C GLU A 245 -12.93 -34.18 -29.39
N ASN A 246 -12.11 -33.93 -28.36
CA ASN A 246 -10.71 -33.45 -28.46
C ASN A 246 -10.58 -32.04 -29.03
N ILE A 247 -11.64 -31.23 -29.02
CA ILE A 247 -11.66 -29.87 -29.58
C ILE A 247 -11.76 -28.84 -28.45
N TYR A 248 -10.90 -27.83 -28.50
CA TYR A 248 -10.99 -26.65 -27.64
C TYR A 248 -11.05 -25.36 -28.46
N TYR A 249 -11.82 -24.38 -28.00
CA TYR A 249 -12.01 -23.09 -28.70
C TYR A 249 -11.07 -22.02 -28.17
N ILE A 250 -10.47 -21.26 -29.10
CA ILE A 250 -9.48 -20.21 -28.85
C ILE A 250 -9.82 -18.96 -29.67
N TYR A 251 -9.23 -17.83 -29.30
CA TYR A 251 -9.37 -16.58 -30.04
C TYR A 251 -8.02 -16.11 -30.59
N ASN A 252 -7.93 -15.86 -31.89
CA ASN A 252 -6.71 -15.35 -32.53
C ASN A 252 -6.84 -13.85 -32.90
N ASP A 253 -8.00 -13.40 -33.37
CA ASP A 253 -8.32 -11.98 -33.67
C ASP A 253 -9.45 -11.44 -32.78
N ILE A 254 -9.06 -10.69 -31.74
CA ILE A 254 -9.99 -10.03 -30.81
C ILE A 254 -10.44 -8.64 -31.27
N GLU A 255 -9.95 -8.13 -32.40
CA GLU A 255 -10.30 -6.81 -32.92
C GLU A 255 -11.54 -6.87 -33.82
N HIS A 256 -11.58 -7.85 -34.73
CA HIS A 256 -12.67 -7.97 -35.71
C HIS A 256 -13.55 -9.20 -35.50
N PHE A 257 -13.08 -10.19 -34.71
CA PHE A 257 -13.76 -11.47 -34.49
C PHE A 257 -14.16 -12.21 -35.78
N LYS A 258 -13.43 -11.97 -36.87
CA LYS A 258 -13.72 -12.62 -38.15
C LYS A 258 -13.30 -14.08 -38.06
N ASP A 259 -14.25 -14.97 -38.35
CA ASP A 259 -14.05 -16.43 -38.27
C ASP A 259 -13.68 -16.92 -36.85
N GLU A 260 -14.09 -16.19 -35.80
CA GLU A 260 -13.84 -16.52 -34.38
C GLU A 260 -15.09 -17.08 -33.67
N PRO A 261 -14.94 -17.89 -32.61
CA PRO A 261 -13.70 -18.48 -32.11
C PRO A 261 -13.16 -19.57 -33.06
N GLN A 262 -11.84 -19.63 -33.19
CA GLN A 262 -11.15 -20.75 -33.83
C GLN A 262 -11.13 -21.97 -32.92
N HIS A 263 -10.83 -23.14 -33.48
CA HIS A 263 -10.75 -24.39 -32.71
C HIS A 263 -9.42 -25.10 -32.95
N ILE A 264 -8.92 -25.77 -31.92
CA ILE A 264 -7.72 -26.59 -31.94
C ILE A 264 -8.03 -28.01 -31.50
N THR A 265 -7.24 -28.96 -31.99
CA THR A 265 -7.35 -30.37 -31.58
C THR A 265 -6.29 -30.66 -30.52
N ILE A 266 -6.74 -31.13 -29.35
CA ILE A 266 -5.89 -31.53 -28.23
C ILE A 266 -6.18 -33.02 -27.98
N THR A 267 -5.27 -33.88 -28.40
CA THR A 267 -5.40 -35.34 -28.30
C THR A 267 -4.70 -35.91 -27.08
N CYS A 268 -3.63 -35.24 -26.63
CA CYS A 268 -2.83 -35.65 -25.49
C CYS A 268 -2.26 -34.42 -24.77
N GLU A 269 -1.67 -34.66 -23.59
CA GLU A 269 -1.08 -33.58 -22.79
C GLU A 269 0.15 -32.94 -23.48
N GLU A 270 0.84 -33.67 -24.37
CA GLU A 270 2.00 -33.16 -25.14
C GLU A 270 1.59 -32.14 -26.22
N ASP A 271 0.30 -32.03 -26.55
CA ASP A 271 -0.20 -30.97 -27.45
C ASP A 271 -0.24 -29.59 -26.74
N ILE A 272 0.01 -29.55 -25.43
CA ILE A 272 0.01 -28.35 -24.59
C ILE A 272 1.32 -28.26 -23.80
N HIS A 273 2.09 -27.20 -23.99
CA HIS A 273 3.26 -26.90 -23.18
C HIS A 273 3.04 -25.71 -22.26
N VAL A 274 3.63 -25.76 -21.05
CA VAL A 274 3.72 -24.58 -20.16
C VAL A 274 5.05 -23.85 -20.36
N THR A 275 5.20 -22.64 -19.80
CA THR A 275 6.42 -21.84 -19.98
C THR A 275 7.67 -22.55 -19.46
N GLU A 276 7.57 -23.23 -18.32
CA GLU A 276 8.70 -23.97 -17.77
C GLU A 276 9.19 -25.05 -18.75
N GLU A 277 8.30 -25.77 -19.42
CA GLU A 277 8.67 -26.80 -20.38
C GLU A 277 9.34 -26.20 -21.62
N VAL A 278 8.75 -25.16 -22.19
CA VAL A 278 9.30 -24.50 -23.38
C VAL A 278 10.67 -23.90 -23.10
N TYR A 279 10.80 -23.18 -21.99
CA TYR A 279 11.97 -22.36 -21.71
C TYR A 279 13.05 -23.07 -20.91
N LYS A 280 12.77 -24.13 -20.15
CA LYS A 280 13.80 -24.86 -19.39
C LYS A 280 14.44 -26.00 -20.17
N ARG A 281 13.71 -26.62 -21.12
CA ARG A 281 14.21 -27.74 -21.95
C ARG A 281 15.49 -27.46 -22.75
N PRO A 282 15.82 -26.23 -23.20
CA PRO A 282 17.10 -25.96 -23.86
C PRO A 282 18.34 -26.35 -23.01
N VAL A 283 18.21 -26.47 -21.69
CA VAL A 283 19.30 -26.95 -20.82
C VAL A 283 19.84 -28.33 -21.23
N PHE A 284 19.02 -29.19 -21.85
CA PHE A 284 19.43 -30.51 -22.30
C PHE A 284 20.38 -30.48 -23.50
N THR A 285 20.31 -29.43 -24.32
CA THR A 285 21.18 -29.23 -25.49
C THR A 285 22.24 -28.17 -25.26
N MET A 286 22.04 -27.30 -24.27
CA MET A 286 22.90 -26.18 -23.91
C MET A 286 23.16 -26.20 -22.40
N PRO A 287 24.20 -26.91 -21.90
CA PRO A 287 24.40 -27.08 -20.45
C PRO A 287 24.62 -25.79 -19.65
N ALA A 288 25.12 -24.73 -20.32
CA ALA A 288 25.32 -23.39 -19.76
C ALA A 288 24.09 -22.47 -19.90
N TYR A 289 22.98 -22.95 -20.46
CA TYR A 289 21.73 -22.22 -20.53
C TYR A 289 20.99 -22.29 -19.18
N ARG A 290 20.39 -21.18 -18.75
CA ARG A 290 19.52 -21.12 -17.57
C ARG A 290 18.25 -20.35 -17.88
N TYR A 291 17.14 -20.80 -17.28
CA TYR A 291 15.84 -20.15 -17.35
C TYR A 291 15.44 -19.64 -15.97
N TYR A 292 14.96 -18.40 -15.92
CA TYR A 292 14.40 -17.77 -14.74
C TYR A 292 13.05 -17.13 -15.06
N ARG A 293 12.04 -17.44 -14.25
CA ARG A 293 10.78 -16.68 -14.20
C ARG A 293 10.93 -15.58 -13.16
N LEU A 294 10.75 -14.33 -13.58
CA LEU A 294 10.87 -13.14 -12.72
C LEU A 294 9.68 -12.21 -13.01
N PRO A 295 8.49 -12.49 -12.46
CA PRO A 295 7.29 -11.72 -12.78
C PRO A 295 7.48 -10.25 -12.37
N VAL A 296 7.45 -9.34 -13.33
CA VAL A 296 7.53 -7.89 -13.11
C VAL A 296 6.16 -7.29 -13.44
N PRO A 297 5.64 -6.34 -12.64
CA PRO A 297 4.33 -5.73 -12.89
C PRO A 297 4.30 -5.03 -14.25
N VAL A 298 3.13 -5.03 -14.90
CA VAL A 298 2.94 -4.31 -16.17
C VAL A 298 3.03 -2.79 -16.02
N GLU A 299 2.55 -2.28 -14.89
CA GLU A 299 2.55 -0.85 -14.57
C GLU A 299 3.21 -0.59 -13.22
N GLY A 300 3.85 0.58 -13.08
CA GLY A 300 4.54 0.99 -11.86
C GLY A 300 5.90 0.33 -11.63
N ALA A 301 6.48 0.58 -10.47
CA ALA A 301 7.78 0.03 -10.09
C ALA A 301 7.67 -1.38 -9.48
N PRO A 302 8.61 -2.30 -9.77
CA PRO A 302 8.65 -3.62 -9.13
C PRO A 302 8.64 -3.51 -7.61
N LEU A 303 8.13 -4.55 -6.94
CA LEU A 303 8.24 -4.67 -5.49
C LEU A 303 9.68 -5.02 -5.10
N GLU A 304 10.03 -4.71 -3.86
CA GLU A 304 11.36 -4.97 -3.32
C GLU A 304 11.68 -6.47 -3.31
N GLU A 305 10.67 -7.32 -3.16
CA GLU A 305 10.80 -8.77 -3.33
C GLU A 305 11.16 -9.18 -4.76
N ASP A 306 10.73 -8.43 -5.78
CA ASP A 306 11.08 -8.70 -7.19
C ASP A 306 12.57 -8.38 -7.43
N PHE A 307 13.06 -7.29 -6.83
CA PHE A 307 14.49 -7.00 -6.81
C PHE A 307 15.27 -8.06 -6.04
N ASP A 308 14.79 -8.52 -4.89
CA ASP A 308 15.43 -9.61 -4.13
C ASP A 308 15.50 -10.92 -4.93
N ALA A 309 14.45 -11.25 -5.67
CA ALA A 309 14.41 -12.40 -6.57
C ALA A 309 15.46 -12.23 -7.69
N PHE A 310 15.55 -11.04 -8.30
CA PHE A 310 16.59 -10.74 -9.29
C PHE A 310 18.00 -10.88 -8.70
N ILE A 311 18.26 -10.32 -7.51
CA ILE A 311 19.55 -10.45 -6.81
C ILE A 311 19.87 -11.91 -6.48
N SER A 312 18.88 -12.71 -6.08
CA SER A 312 19.05 -14.14 -5.81
C SER A 312 19.50 -14.89 -7.06
N ILE A 313 18.95 -14.53 -8.24
CA ILE A 313 19.42 -15.03 -9.52
C ILE A 313 20.87 -14.61 -9.77
N LEU A 314 21.23 -13.34 -9.57
CA LEU A 314 22.62 -12.89 -9.75
C LEU A 314 23.61 -13.68 -8.88
N ARG A 315 23.28 -13.92 -7.60
CA ARG A 315 24.10 -14.74 -6.68
C ARG A 315 24.27 -16.18 -7.16
N ALA A 316 23.25 -16.74 -7.82
CA ALA A 316 23.29 -18.11 -8.35
C ALA A 316 24.14 -18.25 -9.62
N ASN A 317 24.53 -17.15 -10.27
CA ASN A 317 25.30 -17.16 -11.53
C ASN A 317 26.66 -16.48 -11.33
N PRO A 318 27.74 -17.24 -11.04
CA PRO A 318 29.04 -16.68 -10.64
C PRO A 318 29.72 -15.84 -11.74
N ASN A 319 29.38 -16.04 -13.01
CA ASN A 319 29.92 -15.22 -14.12
C ASN A 319 29.34 -13.80 -14.17
N LEU A 320 28.33 -13.51 -13.33
CA LEU A 320 27.81 -12.17 -13.03
C LEU A 320 28.33 -11.61 -11.70
N SER A 321 29.37 -12.18 -11.12
CA SER A 321 30.07 -11.67 -9.94
C SER A 321 31.39 -10.99 -10.31
N LEU A 322 31.87 -10.07 -9.46
CA LEU A 322 33.23 -9.53 -9.55
C LEU A 322 34.32 -10.61 -9.42
N MET A 323 34.00 -11.73 -8.77
CA MET A 323 34.94 -12.85 -8.57
C MET A 323 35.03 -13.81 -9.77
N ARG A 324 34.43 -13.44 -10.90
CA ARG A 324 34.45 -14.25 -12.13
C ARG A 324 35.87 -14.40 -12.69
N ASP A 325 36.06 -15.43 -13.51
CA ASP A 325 37.24 -15.57 -14.35
C ASP A 325 37.26 -14.46 -15.43
N PRO A 326 38.21 -13.51 -15.41
CA PRO A 326 38.25 -12.41 -16.37
C PRO A 326 38.47 -12.88 -17.82
N SER A 327 39.00 -14.09 -18.02
CA SER A 327 39.21 -14.67 -19.34
C SER A 327 37.91 -15.11 -20.03
N ARG A 328 36.82 -15.27 -19.27
CA ARG A 328 35.51 -15.67 -19.79
C ARG A 328 34.63 -14.46 -20.13
N PRO A 329 33.94 -14.47 -21.27
CA PRO A 329 32.97 -13.43 -21.58
C PRO A 329 31.81 -13.49 -20.56
N PRO A 330 31.14 -12.36 -20.28
CA PRO A 330 29.90 -12.39 -19.50
C PRO A 330 28.82 -13.20 -20.22
N PRO A 331 27.88 -13.81 -19.48
CA PRO A 331 26.73 -14.46 -20.08
C PRO A 331 25.88 -13.49 -20.90
N ALA A 332 25.23 -14.00 -21.93
CA ALA A 332 24.17 -13.29 -22.63
C ALA A 332 22.90 -13.25 -21.77
N LEU A 333 22.41 -12.06 -21.46
CA LEU A 333 21.17 -11.85 -20.73
C LEU A 333 20.04 -11.61 -21.74
N LEU A 334 19.06 -12.50 -21.81
CA LEU A 334 17.92 -12.41 -22.73
C LEU A 334 16.63 -12.21 -21.93
N PHE A 335 15.96 -11.07 -22.12
CA PHE A 335 14.73 -10.72 -21.41
C PHE A 335 13.51 -10.79 -22.34
N SER A 336 12.40 -11.38 -21.88
CA SER A 336 11.16 -11.46 -22.66
C SER A 336 9.93 -11.16 -21.82
N CYS A 337 9.04 -10.33 -22.39
CA CYS A 337 7.68 -10.09 -21.92
C CYS A 337 6.69 -10.33 -23.07
N GLN A 338 5.41 -9.92 -22.95
CA GLN A 338 4.43 -10.08 -24.02
C GLN A 338 4.89 -9.43 -25.34
N VAL A 339 5.09 -8.11 -25.35
CA VAL A 339 5.38 -7.35 -26.59
C VAL A 339 6.87 -7.02 -26.73
N GLY A 340 7.65 -7.03 -25.64
CA GLY A 340 9.07 -6.65 -25.67
C GLY A 340 9.33 -5.17 -25.44
N VAL A 341 8.34 -4.42 -24.96
CA VAL A 341 8.41 -2.97 -24.69
C VAL A 341 8.61 -2.73 -23.19
N GLY A 342 7.61 -2.30 -22.41
CA GLY A 342 7.76 -1.81 -21.03
C GLY A 342 8.60 -2.71 -20.10
N ARG A 343 8.08 -3.89 -19.72
CA ARG A 343 8.74 -4.82 -18.78
C ARG A 343 10.10 -5.31 -19.28
N THR A 344 10.21 -5.65 -20.56
CA THR A 344 11.49 -6.05 -21.16
C THR A 344 12.51 -4.92 -21.10
N ASN A 345 12.08 -3.67 -21.35
CA ASN A 345 12.96 -2.51 -21.29
C ASN A 345 13.46 -2.25 -19.87
N LEU A 346 12.58 -2.36 -18.87
CA LEU A 346 12.97 -2.28 -17.47
C LEU A 346 14.00 -3.36 -17.11
N ALA A 347 13.74 -4.62 -17.47
CA ALA A 347 14.66 -5.71 -17.19
C ALA A 347 16.02 -5.54 -17.91
N MET A 348 16.01 -5.01 -19.13
CA MET A 348 17.21 -4.62 -19.85
C MET A 348 18.00 -3.52 -19.13
N ILE A 349 17.32 -2.51 -18.58
CA ILE A 349 17.98 -1.46 -17.77
C ILE A 349 18.61 -2.08 -16.52
N LEU A 350 17.90 -2.95 -15.80
CA LEU A 350 18.45 -3.66 -14.62
C LEU A 350 19.71 -4.44 -14.99
N GLY A 351 19.67 -5.23 -16.08
CA GLY A 351 20.84 -5.97 -16.54
C GLY A 351 21.98 -5.06 -17.02
N THR A 352 21.67 -3.89 -17.59
CA THR A 352 22.67 -2.88 -17.99
C THR A 352 23.38 -2.29 -16.78
N LEU A 353 22.65 -1.99 -15.70
CA LEU A 353 23.24 -1.56 -14.44
C LEU A 353 24.18 -2.63 -13.86
N ILE A 354 23.81 -3.91 -13.91
CA ILE A 354 24.73 -5.00 -13.54
C ILE A 354 25.98 -5.00 -14.42
N MET A 355 25.84 -4.77 -15.74
CA MET A 355 26.99 -4.68 -16.64
C MET A 355 27.91 -3.49 -16.33
N PHE A 356 27.38 -2.36 -15.86
CA PHE A 356 28.19 -1.22 -15.43
C PHE A 356 29.05 -1.57 -14.22
N HIS A 357 28.51 -2.30 -13.25
CA HIS A 357 29.31 -2.77 -12.10
C HIS A 357 30.31 -3.87 -12.47
N LEU A 358 30.06 -4.64 -13.55
CA LEU A 358 30.99 -5.66 -14.05
C LEU A 358 32.13 -5.12 -14.93
N LYS A 359 31.84 -4.16 -15.81
CA LYS A 359 32.75 -3.71 -16.87
C LYS A 359 33.14 -2.23 -16.77
N GLY A 360 32.52 -1.48 -15.87
CA GLY A 360 32.53 -0.02 -15.87
C GLY A 360 31.39 0.56 -16.71
N ALA A 361 30.84 1.67 -16.24
CA ALA A 361 29.92 2.50 -17.03
C ALA A 361 30.69 3.17 -18.18
N PRO A 362 30.06 3.39 -19.35
CA PRO A 362 30.68 4.16 -20.43
C PRO A 362 31.04 5.57 -19.94
N GLU A 363 32.20 6.10 -20.35
CA GLU A 363 32.53 7.51 -20.11
C GLU A 363 31.52 8.39 -20.85
N GLN A 364 30.91 9.34 -20.15
CA GLN A 364 30.03 10.33 -20.77
C GLN A 364 30.85 11.25 -21.69
N PRO A 365 30.29 11.71 -22.83
CA PRO A 365 30.90 12.77 -23.61
C PRO A 365 31.07 14.02 -22.72
N LYS A 366 32.23 14.68 -22.84
CA LYS A 366 32.54 15.90 -22.06
C LYS A 366 31.48 16.98 -22.30
N ALA A 367 31.21 17.77 -21.26
CA ALA A 367 30.16 18.79 -21.17
C ALA A 367 30.09 19.83 -22.32
N GLU A 368 31.09 19.88 -23.22
CA GLU A 368 31.13 20.80 -24.36
C GLU A 368 30.18 20.38 -25.52
N GLU A 369 29.77 19.11 -25.60
CA GLU A 369 28.80 18.64 -26.62
C GLU A 369 27.34 18.58 -26.11
N ALA A 370 27.12 18.78 -24.81
CA ALA A 370 25.79 18.72 -24.17
C ALA A 370 25.07 20.08 -24.11
N ALA A 371 25.70 21.16 -24.57
CA ALA A 371 25.19 22.53 -24.44
C ALA A 371 23.93 22.82 -25.30
N ASP A 372 23.64 21.99 -26.30
CA ASP A 372 22.48 22.15 -27.21
C ASP A 372 21.25 21.29 -26.80
N LEU A 373 21.35 20.47 -25.75
CA LEU A 373 20.19 19.77 -25.17
C LEU A 373 19.65 20.60 -24.01
N VAL A 374 18.47 21.18 -24.19
CA VAL A 374 17.73 21.83 -23.10
C VAL A 374 17.54 20.79 -21.99
N SER A 375 18.32 20.89 -20.91
CA SER A 375 18.15 20.04 -19.73
C SER A 375 16.77 20.32 -19.15
N GLU A 376 15.84 19.38 -19.31
CA GLU A 376 14.51 19.49 -18.71
C GLU A 376 14.62 19.67 -17.18
N PRO A 377 13.71 20.45 -16.57
CA PRO A 377 13.74 20.71 -15.15
C PRO A 377 13.61 19.39 -14.37
N ARG A 378 14.43 19.24 -13.33
CA ARG A 378 14.44 18.04 -12.49
C ARG A 378 13.32 18.11 -11.47
N PHE A 379 12.62 16.99 -11.31
CA PHE A 379 11.62 16.82 -10.27
C PHE A 379 12.21 16.94 -8.87
N GLN A 380 11.52 17.65 -7.97
CA GLN A 380 12.02 17.93 -6.63
C GLN A 380 12.30 16.65 -5.82
N ILE A 381 11.49 15.61 -6.02
CA ILE A 381 11.69 14.31 -5.35
C ILE A 381 13.00 13.62 -5.78
N ILE A 382 13.35 13.67 -7.07
CA ILE A 382 14.60 13.10 -7.58
C ILE A 382 15.79 13.91 -7.07
N GLN A 383 15.69 15.25 -7.07
CA GLN A 383 16.72 16.11 -6.50
C GLN A 383 16.94 15.81 -5.01
N SER A 384 15.86 15.61 -4.26
CA SER A 384 15.91 15.27 -2.83
C SER A 384 16.54 13.90 -2.59
N LEU A 385 16.28 12.93 -3.47
CA LEU A 385 16.88 11.60 -3.42
C LEU A 385 18.40 11.68 -3.62
N ILE A 386 18.85 12.29 -4.73
CA ILE A 386 20.28 12.33 -5.07
C ILE A 386 21.11 13.17 -4.09
N CYS A 387 20.52 14.19 -3.46
CA CYS A 387 21.20 14.97 -2.42
C CYS A 387 21.48 14.15 -1.15
N LYS A 388 20.66 13.13 -0.87
CA LYS A 388 20.80 12.26 0.32
C LYS A 388 21.58 10.98 0.04
N LEU A 389 21.61 10.51 -1.21
CA LEU A 389 22.35 9.30 -1.59
C LEU A 389 23.87 9.56 -1.68
N PRO A 390 24.72 8.61 -1.21
CA PRO A 390 26.15 8.65 -1.47
C PRO A 390 26.42 8.67 -2.99
N LYS A 391 27.16 9.67 -3.47
CA LYS A 391 27.42 9.87 -4.92
C LYS A 391 26.13 9.93 -5.77
N GLY A 392 25.02 10.44 -5.22
CA GLY A 392 23.71 10.37 -5.86
C GLY A 392 23.66 10.93 -7.29
N GLN A 393 24.41 11.98 -7.60
CA GLN A 393 24.50 12.54 -8.96
C GLN A 393 25.09 11.52 -9.96
N GLN A 394 26.20 10.86 -9.58
CA GLN A 394 26.82 9.81 -10.40
C GLN A 394 25.88 8.61 -10.56
N VAL A 395 25.23 8.16 -9.48
CA VAL A 395 24.29 7.03 -9.49
C VAL A 395 23.13 7.29 -10.46
N MET A 396 22.60 8.52 -10.47
CA MET A 396 21.54 8.94 -11.39
C MET A 396 22.04 9.02 -12.84
N GLU A 397 23.23 9.58 -13.09
CA GLU A 397 23.83 9.65 -14.44
C GLU A 397 24.07 8.28 -15.06
N GLU A 398 24.47 7.30 -14.26
CA GLU A 398 24.57 5.89 -14.68
C GLU A 398 23.18 5.34 -15.05
N VAL A 399 22.15 5.60 -14.25
CA VAL A 399 20.78 5.18 -14.58
C VAL A 399 20.28 5.84 -15.87
N ASP A 400 20.53 7.13 -16.05
CA ASP A 400 20.21 7.86 -17.27
C ASP A 400 20.88 7.24 -18.49
N THR A 401 22.16 6.88 -18.35
CA THR A 401 22.93 6.21 -19.40
C THR A 401 22.34 4.84 -19.70
N ALA A 402 22.00 4.03 -18.68
CA ALA A 402 21.38 2.73 -18.87
C ALA A 402 20.02 2.83 -19.58
N ILE A 403 19.20 3.83 -19.24
CA ILE A 403 17.93 4.13 -19.91
C ILE A 403 18.18 4.48 -21.39
N ALA A 404 19.15 5.35 -21.67
CA ALA A 404 19.49 5.76 -23.04
C ALA A 404 20.01 4.58 -23.88
N LEU A 405 20.76 3.64 -23.29
CA LEU A 405 21.23 2.44 -23.99
C LEU A 405 20.09 1.48 -24.35
N CYS A 406 18.99 1.51 -23.59
CA CYS A 406 17.81 0.66 -23.81
C CYS A 406 16.66 1.37 -24.55
N SER A 407 16.79 2.67 -24.87
CA SER A 407 15.65 3.53 -25.24
C SER A 407 14.96 3.25 -26.58
N GLU A 408 15.44 2.31 -27.39
CA GLU A 408 14.96 2.05 -28.76
C GLU A 408 13.44 1.84 -28.85
N MET A 409 12.84 1.16 -27.87
CA MET A 409 11.40 0.87 -27.84
C MET A 409 10.62 1.73 -26.85
N HIS A 410 11.26 2.19 -25.78
CA HIS A 410 10.63 2.95 -24.71
C HIS A 410 11.69 3.70 -23.91
N ASN A 411 11.48 4.99 -23.68
CA ASN A 411 12.30 5.79 -22.79
C ASN A 411 11.48 6.22 -21.57
N ILE A 412 11.84 5.70 -20.39
CA ILE A 412 11.12 5.96 -19.14
C ILE A 412 11.17 7.46 -18.82
N LYS A 413 12.29 8.16 -19.07
CA LYS A 413 12.40 9.60 -18.78
C LYS A 413 11.49 10.42 -19.69
N GLU A 414 11.55 10.19 -21.00
CA GLU A 414 10.67 10.88 -21.96
C GLU A 414 9.20 10.64 -21.62
N ALA A 415 8.83 9.42 -21.21
CA ALA A 415 7.46 9.11 -20.80
C ALA A 415 6.99 9.94 -19.59
N ILE A 416 7.86 10.23 -18.61
CA ILE A 416 7.51 11.10 -17.47
C ILE A 416 7.19 12.51 -17.98
N TYR A 417 8.06 13.10 -18.78
CA TYR A 417 7.90 14.48 -19.26
C TYR A 417 6.78 14.64 -20.29
N GLU A 418 6.54 13.64 -21.14
CA GLU A 418 5.37 13.63 -22.03
C GLU A 418 4.06 13.61 -21.25
N ASN A 419 3.95 12.78 -20.21
CA ASN A 419 2.75 12.73 -19.39
C ASN A 419 2.58 14.01 -18.57
N LYS A 420 3.66 14.61 -18.06
CA LYS A 420 3.64 15.94 -17.42
C LYS A 420 3.08 16.99 -18.38
N LYS A 421 3.62 17.08 -19.60
CA LYS A 421 3.18 18.05 -20.60
C LYS A 421 1.71 17.85 -21.00
N LYS A 422 1.28 16.58 -21.16
CA LYS A 422 -0.13 16.25 -21.43
C LYS A 422 -1.02 16.65 -20.25
N LEU A 423 -0.59 16.40 -19.02
CA LEU A 423 -1.31 16.76 -17.81
C LEU A 423 -1.50 18.29 -17.69
N GLU A 424 -0.42 19.05 -17.86
CA GLU A 424 -0.42 20.53 -17.76
C GLU A 424 -1.18 21.20 -18.91
N ALA A 425 -1.28 20.55 -20.07
CA ALA A 425 -2.03 21.07 -21.23
C ALA A 425 -3.56 20.90 -21.11
N ILE A 426 -4.07 20.15 -20.13
CA ILE A 426 -5.51 19.92 -19.98
C ILE A 426 -6.17 21.12 -19.29
N GLY A 427 -6.93 21.89 -20.08
CA GLY A 427 -7.79 22.95 -19.56
C GLY A 427 -8.99 22.40 -18.78
N GLU A 428 -9.93 21.77 -19.49
CA GLU A 428 -11.14 21.15 -18.91
C GLU A 428 -10.95 19.65 -18.73
N ASP A 429 -11.29 19.13 -17.56
CA ASP A 429 -11.14 17.72 -17.22
C ASP A 429 -12.36 16.93 -17.71
N TYR A 430 -12.17 16.10 -18.74
CA TYR A 430 -13.20 15.18 -19.25
C TYR A 430 -12.88 13.74 -18.84
N GLN A 431 -13.86 12.84 -18.96
CA GLN A 431 -13.75 11.47 -18.46
C GLN A 431 -13.04 10.53 -19.46
N ILE A 432 -12.05 9.77 -19.00
CA ILE A 432 -11.40 8.66 -19.70
C ILE A 432 -11.48 7.42 -18.79
N GLN A 433 -12.09 6.35 -19.29
CA GLN A 433 -12.20 5.05 -18.59
C GLN A 433 -12.79 5.15 -17.15
N GLY A 434 -13.67 6.13 -16.92
CA GLY A 434 -14.30 6.36 -15.60
C GLY A 434 -13.45 7.16 -14.60
N SER A 435 -12.27 7.64 -15.02
CA SER A 435 -11.42 8.57 -14.27
C SER A 435 -11.30 9.91 -15.02
N GLY A 436 -10.94 10.99 -14.31
CA GLY A 436 -10.63 12.26 -14.98
C GLY A 436 -9.42 12.11 -15.90
N THR A 437 -9.39 12.79 -17.04
CA THR A 437 -8.23 12.81 -17.94
C THR A 437 -6.98 13.28 -17.21
N LYS A 438 -7.12 14.26 -16.30
CA LYS A 438 -6.03 14.72 -15.44
C LYS A 438 -5.55 13.60 -14.49
N GLU A 439 -6.48 12.89 -13.85
CA GLU A 439 -6.15 11.77 -12.96
C GLU A 439 -5.41 10.64 -13.70
N TYR A 440 -5.86 10.32 -14.92
CA TYR A 440 -5.21 9.33 -15.78
C TYR A 440 -3.74 9.68 -16.09
N PHE A 441 -3.48 10.91 -16.57
CA PHE A 441 -2.11 11.33 -16.89
C PHE A 441 -1.25 11.53 -15.64
N LEU A 442 -1.83 11.99 -14.54
CA LEU A 442 -1.16 12.08 -13.24
C LEU A 442 -0.70 10.70 -12.78
N SER A 443 -1.60 9.70 -12.78
CA SER A 443 -1.28 8.33 -12.39
C SER A 443 -0.13 7.75 -13.22
N ARG A 444 -0.18 7.87 -14.56
CA ARG A 444 0.87 7.35 -15.45
C ARG A 444 2.22 8.05 -15.27
N MET A 445 2.20 9.36 -15.04
CA MET A 445 3.41 10.12 -14.74
C MET A 445 4.01 9.68 -13.40
N LEU A 446 3.20 9.58 -12.34
CA LEU A 446 3.64 9.13 -11.01
C LEU A 446 4.20 7.70 -11.05
N GLN A 447 3.54 6.78 -11.76
CA GLN A 447 4.05 5.41 -11.97
C GLN A 447 5.44 5.40 -12.65
N SER A 448 5.62 6.24 -13.68
CA SER A 448 6.89 6.35 -14.41
C SER A 448 7.98 7.00 -13.56
N LEU A 449 7.62 8.02 -12.77
CA LEU A 449 8.51 8.71 -11.85
C LEU A 449 8.94 7.80 -10.69
N GLU A 450 8.01 7.01 -10.14
CA GLU A 450 8.30 5.97 -9.14
C GLU A 450 9.25 4.93 -9.70
N LEU A 451 9.05 4.48 -10.94
CA LEU A 451 9.97 3.54 -11.58
C LEU A 451 11.39 4.12 -11.69
N TYR A 452 11.52 5.37 -12.13
CA TYR A 452 12.81 6.05 -12.21
C TYR A 452 13.46 6.22 -10.83
N PHE A 453 12.67 6.58 -9.81
CA PHE A 453 13.11 6.66 -8.42
C PHE A 453 13.69 5.33 -7.91
N TYR A 454 13.03 4.21 -8.21
CA TYR A 454 13.51 2.88 -7.82
C TYR A 454 14.75 2.44 -8.60
N LEU A 455 14.91 2.84 -9.87
CA LEU A 455 16.14 2.57 -10.62
C LEU A 455 17.36 3.26 -10.01
N ILE A 456 17.22 4.53 -9.61
CA ILE A 456 18.28 5.27 -8.89
C ILE A 456 18.57 4.60 -7.54
N THR A 457 17.52 4.27 -6.79
CA THR A 457 17.64 3.62 -5.49
C THR A 457 18.32 2.25 -5.59
N PHE A 458 17.93 1.44 -6.58
CA PHE A 458 18.53 0.14 -6.84
C PHE A 458 20.00 0.27 -7.26
N ASN A 459 20.34 1.24 -8.13
CA ASN A 459 21.74 1.45 -8.49
C ASN A 459 22.58 1.92 -7.28
N SER A 460 22.03 2.74 -6.38
CA SER A 460 22.68 3.07 -5.12
C SER A 460 22.94 1.83 -4.26
N TYR A 461 21.96 0.92 -4.16
CA TYR A 461 22.15 -0.37 -3.50
C TYR A 461 23.25 -1.20 -4.16
N LEU A 462 23.34 -1.22 -5.50
CA LEU A 462 24.41 -1.92 -6.22
C LEU A 462 25.80 -1.36 -5.87
N HIS A 463 25.96 -0.03 -5.84
CA HIS A 463 27.23 0.60 -5.43
C HIS A 463 27.72 0.15 -4.06
N GLU A 464 26.82 -0.11 -3.13
CA GLU A 464 27.15 -0.59 -1.80
C GLU A 464 27.34 -2.12 -1.74
N GLN A 465 26.39 -2.87 -2.30
CA GLN A 465 26.23 -4.30 -2.02
C GLN A 465 26.86 -5.21 -3.08
N TYR A 466 27.13 -4.72 -4.29
CA TYR A 466 27.68 -5.55 -5.37
C TYR A 466 29.07 -6.09 -5.02
N SER A 467 29.94 -5.24 -4.46
CA SER A 467 31.28 -5.64 -3.99
C SER A 467 31.24 -6.56 -2.75
N LEU A 468 30.16 -6.51 -1.99
CA LEU A 468 29.91 -7.33 -0.80
C LEU A 468 29.17 -8.65 -1.14
N ALA A 469 29.09 -9.00 -2.43
CA ALA A 469 28.35 -10.16 -2.92
C ALA A 469 26.89 -10.20 -2.41
N PHE A 470 26.27 -9.02 -2.27
CA PHE A 470 24.91 -8.84 -1.78
C PHE A 470 24.66 -9.45 -0.40
N ALA A 471 25.53 -9.15 0.56
CA ALA A 471 25.45 -9.64 1.94
C ALA A 471 24.08 -9.41 2.60
N ILE A 472 23.42 -8.31 2.25
CA ILE A 472 22.00 -8.06 2.52
C ILE A 472 21.26 -7.94 1.19
N ASN A 473 19.97 -8.28 1.18
CA ASN A 473 19.12 -8.12 0.00
C ASN A 473 18.57 -6.67 -0.11
N PHE A 474 17.89 -6.36 -1.20
CA PHE A 474 17.38 -5.02 -1.48
C PHE A 474 16.29 -4.62 -0.49
N SER A 475 15.35 -5.51 -0.17
CA SER A 475 14.27 -5.22 0.79
C SER A 475 14.79 -4.91 2.20
N GLN A 476 15.81 -5.64 2.67
CA GLN A 476 16.46 -5.36 3.96
C GLN A 476 17.24 -4.04 3.92
N TRP A 477 17.95 -3.76 2.82
CA TRP A 477 18.66 -2.50 2.65
C TRP A 477 17.70 -1.30 2.64
N MET A 478 16.55 -1.42 1.97
CA MET A 478 15.49 -0.41 1.99
C MET A 478 14.94 -0.19 3.40
N CYS A 479 14.72 -1.26 4.19
CA CYS A 479 14.31 -1.15 5.59
C CYS A 479 15.39 -0.47 6.47
N ALA A 480 16.68 -0.65 6.16
CA ALA A 480 17.77 0.05 6.84
C ALA A 480 17.86 1.54 6.47
N HIS A 481 17.23 1.94 5.36
CA HIS A 481 17.18 3.31 4.84
C HIS A 481 15.72 3.80 4.72
N PRO A 482 14.95 3.83 5.82
CA PRO A 482 13.50 4.10 5.82
C PRO A 482 13.16 5.49 5.28
N TRP A 483 14.09 6.45 5.32
CA TRP A 483 13.91 7.78 4.75
C TRP A 483 13.61 7.73 3.24
N ILE A 484 14.01 6.67 2.54
CA ILE A 484 13.70 6.45 1.12
C ILE A 484 12.19 6.23 0.94
N TYR A 485 11.57 5.41 1.80
CA TYR A 485 10.11 5.23 1.80
C TYR A 485 9.35 6.50 2.16
N ARG A 486 9.84 7.28 3.14
CA ARG A 486 9.25 8.58 3.49
C ARG A 486 9.32 9.55 2.32
N LEU A 487 10.44 9.59 1.61
CA LEU A 487 10.61 10.44 0.44
C LEU A 487 9.66 10.01 -0.69
N LEU A 488 9.59 8.70 -0.96
CA LEU A 488 8.69 8.14 -1.97
C LEU A 488 7.22 8.45 -1.67
N ALA A 489 6.81 8.36 -0.41
CA ALA A 489 5.46 8.70 0.03
C ALA A 489 5.09 10.18 -0.22
N CYS A 490 6.07 11.06 -0.40
CA CYS A 490 5.84 12.48 -0.69
C CYS A 490 5.82 12.82 -2.19
N MET A 491 5.86 11.83 -3.09
CA MET A 491 5.95 12.06 -4.54
C MET A 491 4.85 12.98 -5.08
N ASN A 492 3.59 12.69 -4.73
CA ASN A 492 2.43 13.48 -5.15
C ASN A 492 2.26 14.79 -4.35
N LEU A 493 2.97 14.95 -3.22
CA LEU A 493 2.79 16.11 -2.33
C LEU A 493 3.50 17.37 -2.84
N SER A 494 4.68 17.24 -3.45
CA SER A 494 5.43 18.39 -4.00
C SER A 494 4.65 19.21 -5.04
N GLU A 495 3.57 18.65 -5.56
CA GLU A 495 2.77 19.19 -6.67
C GLU A 495 1.46 19.81 -6.19
N LEU A 496 0.96 19.38 -5.02
CA LEU A 496 -0.19 19.95 -4.35
C LEU A 496 0.26 21.21 -3.61
N SER A 497 0.77 22.18 -4.35
CA SER A 497 0.87 23.54 -3.83
C SER A 497 -0.50 23.92 -3.26
N ALA A 498 -0.49 24.60 -2.12
CA ALA A 498 -1.69 25.22 -1.60
C ALA A 498 -1.66 26.74 -1.86
N PRO A 499 -1.70 27.21 -3.13
CA PRO A 499 -1.76 28.62 -3.41
C PRO A 499 -2.92 29.28 -2.67
N ALA A 500 -2.63 30.43 -2.10
CA ALA A 500 -3.60 31.25 -1.40
C ALA A 500 -4.81 31.61 -2.28
N ASP A 501 -4.56 31.89 -3.56
CA ASP A 501 -5.56 32.37 -4.53
C ASP A 501 -6.58 31.31 -4.94
N LEU A 502 -6.34 30.02 -4.66
CA LEU A 502 -7.35 28.97 -4.90
C LEU A 502 -8.60 29.16 -4.04
N VAL A 503 -8.48 29.79 -2.87
CA VAL A 503 -9.63 30.13 -2.02
C VAL A 503 -10.45 31.25 -2.68
N THR A 504 -9.80 32.31 -3.15
CA THR A 504 -10.49 33.48 -3.74
C THR A 504 -10.99 33.25 -5.16
N LYS A 505 -10.43 32.25 -5.86
CA LYS A 505 -10.94 31.70 -7.14
C LYS A 505 -12.10 30.72 -6.96
N GLY A 506 -12.46 30.34 -5.72
CA GLY A 506 -13.53 29.40 -5.43
C GLY A 506 -13.19 27.93 -5.75
N ALA A 507 -11.92 27.61 -6.01
CA ALA A 507 -11.47 26.23 -6.19
C ALA A 507 -11.41 25.48 -4.85
N ARG A 508 -11.16 26.21 -3.76
CA ARG A 508 -11.15 25.72 -2.37
C ARG A 508 -12.07 26.57 -1.51
N VAL A 509 -12.54 25.98 -0.42
CA VAL A 509 -13.43 26.63 0.55
C VAL A 509 -12.76 26.70 1.91
N LEU A 510 -13.14 27.70 2.71
CA LEU A 510 -12.73 27.77 4.12
C LEU A 510 -13.75 27.02 4.97
N VAL A 511 -13.29 26.10 5.81
CA VAL A 511 -14.15 25.34 6.72
C VAL A 511 -13.85 25.75 8.15
N ALA A 512 -14.88 26.02 8.93
CA ALA A 512 -14.71 26.34 10.34
C ALA A 512 -14.34 25.09 11.14
N ASP A 513 -13.32 25.19 12.00
CA ASP A 513 -12.82 24.05 12.77
C ASP A 513 -13.83 23.57 13.82
N GLU A 514 -14.66 24.47 14.37
CA GLU A 514 -15.73 24.18 15.34
C GLU A 514 -16.66 23.05 14.86
N TYR A 515 -16.85 22.94 13.54
CA TYR A 515 -17.67 21.90 12.92
C TYR A 515 -17.02 20.50 12.98
N LEU A 516 -15.69 20.42 12.84
CA LEU A 516 -14.96 19.14 12.73
C LEU A 516 -14.29 18.71 14.05
N ALA A 517 -14.22 19.61 15.03
CA ALA A 517 -13.61 19.39 16.33
C ALA A 517 -14.67 19.30 17.46
N PRO A 518 -15.43 18.20 17.59
CA PRO A 518 -16.45 18.11 18.62
C PRO A 518 -15.82 18.17 20.02
N ASP A 519 -16.47 18.93 20.91
CA ASP A 519 -16.08 19.09 22.31
C ASP A 519 -16.52 17.88 23.15
N VAL A 520 -15.75 16.82 23.02
CA VAL A 520 -15.99 15.53 23.68
C VAL A 520 -15.83 15.64 25.20
N LEU A 521 -14.92 16.48 25.68
CA LEU A 521 -14.69 16.72 27.11
C LEU A 521 -15.57 17.82 27.70
N SER A 522 -16.46 18.42 26.90
CA SER A 522 -17.40 19.45 27.35
C SER A 522 -16.72 20.67 28.00
N THR A 523 -15.51 21.04 27.57
CA THR A 523 -14.71 22.11 28.19
C THR A 523 -14.94 23.49 27.59
N VAL A 524 -15.68 23.63 26.48
CA VAL A 524 -15.92 24.94 25.83
C VAL A 524 -16.58 25.92 26.79
N LYS A 525 -17.50 25.47 27.65
CA LYS A 525 -18.18 26.36 28.61
C LYS A 525 -17.22 26.96 29.66
N GLU A 526 -16.22 26.21 30.07
CA GLU A 526 -15.31 26.59 31.15
C GLU A 526 -14.06 27.29 30.62
N MET A 527 -13.50 26.77 29.53
CA MET A 527 -12.19 27.16 29.00
C MET A 527 -12.30 27.90 27.67
N LYS A 528 -13.50 28.07 27.11
CA LYS A 528 -13.76 28.64 25.76
C LYS A 528 -13.12 27.86 24.61
N VAL A 529 -12.63 26.65 24.87
CA VAL A 529 -11.99 25.78 23.88
C VAL A 529 -12.38 24.33 24.13
N ALA A 530 -12.50 23.57 23.05
CA ALA A 530 -12.85 22.16 23.10
C ALA A 530 -11.69 21.29 23.61
N ASN A 531 -12.05 20.18 24.26
CA ASN A 531 -11.14 19.11 24.65
C ASN A 531 -9.93 19.54 25.52
N PHE A 532 -10.09 20.59 26.33
CA PHE A 532 -9.08 21.04 27.28
C PHE A 532 -8.89 20.03 28.42
N ARG A 533 -7.64 19.63 28.68
CA ARG A 533 -7.28 18.74 29.78
C ARG A 533 -5.85 18.95 30.26
N ARG A 534 -5.53 18.40 31.43
CA ARG A 534 -4.22 18.46 32.07
C ARG A 534 -3.80 17.07 32.54
N VAL A 535 -2.52 16.74 32.42
CA VAL A 535 -1.96 15.54 33.05
C VAL A 535 -1.92 15.71 34.58
N PRO A 536 -2.47 14.78 35.38
CA PRO A 536 -2.50 14.88 36.82
C PRO A 536 -1.12 15.13 37.43
N LYS A 537 -1.03 16.12 38.33
CA LYS A 537 0.20 16.53 39.05
C LYS A 537 1.38 16.96 38.15
N MET A 538 1.17 17.16 36.86
CA MET A 538 2.21 17.62 35.92
C MET A 538 1.82 18.95 35.28
N PRO A 539 2.79 19.76 34.81
CA PRO A 539 2.51 21.03 34.15
C PRO A 539 2.29 20.83 32.64
N VAL A 540 1.55 19.77 32.25
CA VAL A 540 1.31 19.38 30.85
C VAL A 540 -0.17 19.50 30.54
N TYR A 541 -0.51 20.24 29.49
CA TYR A 541 -1.87 20.59 29.10
C TYR A 541 -2.11 20.32 27.62
N GLY A 542 -3.35 20.00 27.25
CA GLY A 542 -3.71 19.76 25.85
C GLY A 542 -5.14 20.15 25.53
N MET A 543 -5.39 20.59 24.30
CA MET A 543 -6.71 21.04 23.82
C MET A 543 -6.82 21.12 22.29
N ALA A 544 -8.02 21.42 21.79
CA ALA A 544 -8.27 21.75 20.39
C ALA A 544 -7.74 23.15 20.01
N GLN A 545 -7.82 23.53 18.74
CA GLN A 545 -7.34 24.81 18.26
C GLN A 545 -8.19 25.95 18.87
N PRO A 546 -7.61 26.87 19.67
CA PRO A 546 -8.36 27.98 20.24
C PRO A 546 -8.46 29.17 19.27
N THR A 547 -9.44 30.02 19.52
CA THR A 547 -9.48 31.41 19.05
C THR A 547 -8.54 32.29 19.89
N SER A 548 -8.32 33.53 19.49
CA SER A 548 -7.57 34.54 20.25
C SER A 548 -8.18 34.80 21.63
N GLU A 549 -9.52 34.84 21.72
CA GLU A 549 -10.23 34.99 22.99
C GLU A 549 -10.00 33.78 23.91
N ALA A 550 -10.14 32.56 23.37
CA ALA A 550 -9.93 31.34 24.13
C ALA A 550 -8.47 31.19 24.57
N THR A 551 -7.51 31.60 23.72
CA THR A 551 -6.08 31.66 24.06
C THR A 551 -5.86 32.53 25.29
N GLY A 552 -6.45 33.73 25.33
CA GLY A 552 -6.38 34.60 26.50
C GLY A 552 -6.97 33.99 27.77
N ALA A 553 -8.10 33.28 27.65
CA ALA A 553 -8.72 32.58 28.78
C ALA A 553 -7.84 31.46 29.35
N VAL A 554 -7.21 30.67 28.48
CA VAL A 554 -6.28 29.60 28.88
C VAL A 554 -5.03 30.17 29.53
N LEU A 555 -4.42 31.22 28.97
CA LEU A 555 -3.25 31.87 29.56
C LEU A 555 -3.55 32.42 30.96
N ALA A 556 -4.70 33.08 31.14
CA ALA A 556 -5.14 33.55 32.44
C ALA A 556 -5.37 32.41 33.44
N TYR A 557 -5.92 31.27 32.98
CA TYR A 557 -6.07 30.08 33.82
C TYR A 557 -4.71 29.51 34.28
N LEU A 558 -3.69 29.49 33.41
CA LEU A 558 -2.36 28.98 33.71
C LEU A 558 -1.57 29.90 34.65
N ALA A 559 -1.77 31.21 34.52
CA ALA A 559 -1.12 32.23 35.33
C ALA A 559 -1.80 32.47 36.70
N ASP A 560 -2.93 31.83 36.98
CA ASP A 560 -3.71 32.10 38.18
C ASP A 560 -2.97 31.79 39.50
N GLU A 561 -3.55 32.23 40.62
CA GLU A 561 -2.99 32.01 41.96
C GLU A 561 -2.88 30.54 42.37
N LYS A 562 -3.54 29.61 41.68
CA LYS A 562 -3.48 28.18 42.01
C LYS A 562 -2.33 27.49 41.27
N ARG A 563 -2.06 27.85 40.02
CA ARG A 563 -1.10 27.18 39.13
C ARG A 563 0.22 27.94 39.05
N LYS A 564 0.17 29.28 39.07
CA LYS A 564 1.33 30.18 39.17
C LYS A 564 2.41 29.94 38.10
N HIS A 565 2.01 29.58 36.89
CA HIS A 565 2.96 29.44 35.79
C HIS A 565 3.37 30.83 35.28
N SER A 566 4.64 31.18 35.47
CA SER A 566 5.25 32.40 34.94
C SER A 566 5.84 32.22 33.54
N HIS A 567 6.24 30.99 33.21
CA HIS A 567 6.80 30.62 31.91
C HIS A 567 5.94 29.51 31.28
N MET A 568 5.65 29.64 29.99
CA MET A 568 4.75 28.75 29.26
C MET A 568 5.30 28.50 27.86
N LEU A 569 5.58 27.24 27.54
CA LEU A 569 5.83 26.79 26.18
C LEU A 569 4.53 26.29 25.57
N TRP A 570 4.08 26.96 24.53
CA TRP A 570 2.91 26.62 23.75
C TRP A 570 3.31 26.06 22.39
N VAL A 571 2.89 24.84 22.09
CA VAL A 571 3.24 24.12 20.88
C VAL A 571 1.99 23.82 20.05
N ASN A 572 1.91 24.42 18.87
CA ASN A 572 0.90 24.07 17.85
C ASN A 572 1.41 22.93 16.96
N LEU A 573 0.64 21.86 16.87
CA LEU A 573 1.01 20.60 16.22
C LEU A 573 0.47 20.46 14.79
N GLN A 574 -0.11 21.53 14.23
CA GLN A 574 -0.78 21.49 12.92
C GLN A 574 0.19 21.66 11.75
N GLU A 575 0.06 20.76 10.77
CA GLU A 575 0.77 20.76 9.48
C GLU A 575 -0.03 21.49 8.39
N GLU A 576 -1.32 21.68 8.63
CA GLU A 576 -2.29 22.41 7.82
C GLU A 576 -2.28 23.92 8.08
N PHE A 577 -2.83 24.73 7.17
CA PHE A 577 -3.04 26.16 7.39
C PHE A 577 -4.21 26.45 8.33
N VAL A 578 -4.02 27.41 9.23
CA VAL A 578 -5.02 27.85 10.21
C VAL A 578 -5.05 29.37 10.27
N LEU A 579 -6.25 29.94 10.12
CA LEU A 579 -6.48 31.38 10.21
C LEU A 579 -7.66 31.67 11.12
N GLU A 580 -7.61 32.77 11.88
CA GLU A 580 -8.78 33.30 12.56
C GLU A 580 -9.38 34.46 11.77
N GLY A 581 -10.61 34.29 11.27
CA GLY A 581 -11.31 35.28 10.46
C GLY A 581 -12.65 35.68 11.08
N ASN A 582 -12.86 36.98 11.33
CA ASN A 582 -14.04 37.50 12.02
C ASN A 582 -14.36 36.74 13.35
N GLY A 583 -13.32 36.36 14.12
CA GLY A 583 -13.45 35.70 15.42
C GLY A 583 -13.68 34.18 15.39
N GLN A 584 -13.59 33.52 14.23
CA GLN A 584 -13.72 32.07 14.09
C GLN A 584 -12.47 31.48 13.41
N VAL A 585 -12.12 30.25 13.78
CA VAL A 585 -10.97 29.53 13.20
C VAL A 585 -11.38 28.82 11.91
N PHE A 586 -10.59 28.99 10.86
CA PHE A 586 -10.80 28.41 9.54
C PHE A 586 -9.54 27.72 9.01
N SER A 587 -9.76 26.65 8.26
CA SER A 587 -8.76 26.02 7.40
C SER A 587 -9.28 25.78 5.99
N PRO A 588 -8.43 25.90 4.94
CA PRO A 588 -8.80 25.55 3.58
C PRO A 588 -9.09 24.04 3.41
N ARG A 589 -10.08 23.71 2.57
CA ARG A 589 -10.46 22.34 2.18
C ARG A 589 -10.81 22.24 0.69
N GLU A 590 -10.71 21.04 0.15
CA GLU A 590 -11.29 20.73 -1.16
C GLU A 590 -12.82 20.56 -1.04
N PRO A 591 -13.63 21.17 -1.91
CA PRO A 591 -15.10 21.11 -1.80
C PRO A 591 -15.68 19.69 -1.87
N SER A 592 -14.98 18.76 -2.53
CA SER A 592 -15.36 17.35 -2.64
C SER A 592 -15.04 16.54 -1.38
N CYS A 593 -14.20 17.05 -0.46
CA CYS A 593 -13.77 16.33 0.73
C CYS A 593 -13.47 17.29 1.89
N LEU A 594 -14.52 17.77 2.56
CA LEU A 594 -14.39 18.76 3.64
C LEU A 594 -13.73 18.24 4.91
N GLU A 595 -13.78 16.92 5.14
CA GLU A 595 -13.22 16.27 6.33
C GLU A 595 -11.70 16.13 6.28
N GLN A 596 -11.07 16.25 5.11
CA GLN A 596 -9.64 16.03 4.93
C GLN A 596 -8.88 17.35 4.81
N HIS A 597 -7.88 17.53 5.67
CA HIS A 597 -6.95 18.65 5.58
C HIS A 597 -6.11 18.56 4.31
N ILE A 598 -5.86 19.72 3.69
CA ILE A 598 -4.94 19.82 2.55
C ILE A 598 -3.51 19.73 3.11
N PRO A 599 -2.71 18.74 2.67
CA PRO A 599 -1.33 18.61 3.11
C PRO A 599 -0.49 19.78 2.61
N VAL A 600 0.42 20.27 3.44
CA VAL A 600 1.37 21.33 3.07
C VAL A 600 2.69 20.67 2.68
N PRO A 601 3.31 21.02 1.54
CA PRO A 601 4.50 20.34 1.02
C PRO A 601 5.81 20.72 1.74
N THR A 602 5.73 21.06 3.02
CA THR A 602 6.88 21.37 3.86
C THR A 602 6.57 21.06 5.32
N ALA A 603 7.58 20.58 6.04
CA ALA A 603 7.54 20.43 7.50
C ALA A 603 8.29 21.56 8.21
N ASP A 604 8.80 22.55 7.47
CA ASP A 604 9.45 23.74 8.05
C ASP A 604 8.38 24.71 8.57
N PRO A 605 8.32 24.95 9.90
CA PRO A 605 7.37 25.88 10.50
C PRO A 605 7.37 27.27 9.86
N HIS A 606 8.54 27.79 9.47
CA HIS A 606 8.66 29.15 8.93
C HIS A 606 8.00 29.28 7.56
N GLU A 607 8.14 28.26 6.71
CA GLU A 607 7.49 28.26 5.40
C GLU A 607 5.98 28.05 5.53
N ILE A 608 5.50 27.26 6.50
CA ILE A 608 4.06 27.14 6.79
C ILE A 608 3.49 28.50 7.22
N GLU A 609 4.13 29.19 8.16
CA GLU A 609 3.68 30.50 8.67
C GLU A 609 3.71 31.59 7.59
N LYS A 610 4.70 31.54 6.69
CA LYS A 610 4.76 32.42 5.52
C LYS A 610 3.62 32.17 4.54
N LEU A 611 3.28 30.90 4.27
CA LEU A 611 2.15 30.53 3.42
C LEU A 611 0.80 30.93 4.06
N GLU A 612 0.65 30.78 5.38
CA GLU A 612 -0.51 31.30 6.12
C GLU A 612 -0.62 32.82 6.02
N THR A 613 0.50 33.53 6.10
CA THR A 613 0.54 34.98 5.93
C THR A 613 0.07 35.37 4.52
N ALA A 614 0.54 34.67 3.49
CA ALA A 614 0.09 34.89 2.11
C ALA A 614 -1.41 34.58 1.95
N LEU A 615 -1.92 33.50 2.57
CA LEU A 615 -3.35 33.17 2.57
C LEU A 615 -4.19 34.24 3.26
N LYS A 616 -3.75 34.73 4.42
CA LYS A 616 -4.39 35.84 5.14
C LYS A 616 -4.47 37.09 4.26
N GLU A 617 -3.35 37.48 3.64
CA GLU A 617 -3.28 38.65 2.76
C GLU A 617 -4.22 38.50 1.57
N GLU A 618 -4.24 37.34 0.91
CA GLU A 618 -5.13 37.06 -0.22
C GLU A 618 -6.62 37.14 0.18
N VAL A 619 -6.99 36.54 1.32
CA VAL A 619 -8.37 36.60 1.85
C VAL A 619 -8.79 38.05 2.10
N LEU A 620 -7.95 38.86 2.76
CA LEU A 620 -8.24 40.26 3.08
C LEU A 620 -8.26 41.16 1.83
N ASN A 621 -7.28 41.00 0.95
CA ASN A 621 -7.12 41.82 -0.26
C ASN A 621 -8.21 41.52 -1.30
N SER A 622 -8.76 40.30 -1.30
CA SER A 622 -9.81 39.93 -2.25
C SER A 622 -11.04 40.84 -2.15
N GLN A 623 -11.38 41.31 -0.94
CA GLN A 623 -12.61 42.05 -0.64
C GLN A 623 -13.86 41.41 -1.28
N LYS A 624 -13.86 40.09 -1.40
CA LYS A 624 -14.92 39.28 -1.99
C LYS A 624 -15.69 38.55 -0.90
N TRP A 625 -16.95 38.27 -1.21
CA TRP A 625 -17.69 37.26 -0.48
C TRP A 625 -17.09 35.90 -0.83
N LEU A 626 -16.55 35.20 0.16
CA LEU A 626 -15.95 33.88 -0.01
C LEU A 626 -16.91 32.81 0.50
N GLU A 627 -16.94 31.67 -0.18
CA GLU A 627 -17.68 30.50 0.31
C GLU A 627 -16.96 29.93 1.54
N VAL A 628 -17.72 29.78 2.63
CA VAL A 628 -17.30 29.15 3.87
C VAL A 628 -18.28 28.04 4.24
N THR A 629 -17.81 27.00 4.90
CA THR A 629 -18.69 25.97 5.48
C THR A 629 -18.72 26.10 7.00
N LEU A 630 -19.92 26.31 7.55
CA LEU A 630 -20.20 26.33 8.99
C LEU A 630 -21.24 25.25 9.29
N GLU A 631 -21.02 24.38 10.27
CA GLU A 631 -22.06 23.46 10.79
C GLU A 631 -22.90 22.72 9.70
N GLN A 632 -22.24 22.26 8.63
CA GLN A 632 -22.84 21.62 7.41
C GLN A 632 -23.54 22.55 6.41
N GLU A 633 -23.64 23.84 6.69
CA GLU A 633 -24.20 24.84 5.80
C GLU A 633 -23.12 25.59 5.01
N LYS A 634 -23.40 25.81 3.72
CA LYS A 634 -22.61 26.70 2.88
C LYS A 634 -23.07 28.14 3.10
N GLN A 635 -22.14 29.01 3.45
CA GLN A 635 -22.41 30.42 3.65
C GLN A 635 -21.41 31.27 2.87
N MET A 636 -21.84 32.48 2.49
CA MET A 636 -20.93 33.47 1.91
C MET A 636 -20.52 34.43 3.03
N LYS A 637 -19.21 34.60 3.25
CA LYS A 637 -18.68 35.49 4.29
C LYS A 637 -17.68 36.49 3.72
N MET A 638 -17.83 37.75 4.11
CA MET A 638 -16.83 38.79 3.87
C MET A 638 -15.94 38.90 5.10
N PHE A 639 -14.64 38.70 4.93
CA PHE A 639 -13.67 38.78 6.02
C PHE A 639 -13.24 40.24 6.24
N LYS A 640 -13.64 40.82 7.38
CA LYS A 640 -13.23 42.16 7.81
C LYS A 640 -11.93 42.11 8.60
N THR A 641 -11.75 41.04 9.36
CA THR A 641 -10.52 40.74 10.09
C THR A 641 -10.08 39.32 9.75
N CYS A 642 -8.76 39.13 9.65
CA CYS A 642 -8.13 37.85 9.44
C CYS A 642 -6.72 37.93 10.05
N VAL A 643 -6.38 37.00 10.93
CA VAL A 643 -5.07 36.93 11.59
C VAL A 643 -4.54 35.49 11.55
N THR A 644 -3.23 35.36 11.47
CA THR A 644 -2.53 34.08 11.59
C THR A 644 -2.41 33.65 13.06
N VAL A 645 -2.17 32.36 13.30
CA VAL A 645 -1.91 31.87 14.66
C VAL A 645 -0.68 32.55 15.26
N GLN A 646 0.39 32.75 14.49
CA GLN A 646 1.60 33.45 14.94
C GLN A 646 1.29 34.88 15.42
N GLU A 647 0.43 35.61 14.71
CA GLU A 647 0.01 36.96 15.10
C GLU A 647 -0.80 36.96 16.41
N ILE A 648 -1.68 35.97 16.62
CA ILE A 648 -2.44 35.82 17.87
C ILE A 648 -1.48 35.69 19.05
N PHE A 649 -0.47 34.80 18.98
CA PHE A 649 0.48 34.62 20.07
C PHE A 649 1.37 35.84 20.28
N ASN A 650 1.76 36.55 19.20
CA ASN A 650 2.51 37.79 19.33
C ASN A 650 1.72 38.90 20.07
N GLN A 651 0.40 38.95 19.92
CA GLN A 651 -0.44 39.88 20.68
C GLN A 651 -0.40 39.58 22.19
N HIS A 652 -0.53 38.29 22.56
CA HIS A 652 -0.58 37.84 23.95
C HIS A 652 0.77 37.92 24.69
N LYS A 653 1.90 37.89 23.97
CA LYS A 653 3.25 38.07 24.55
C LYS A 653 3.40 39.37 25.36
N SER A 654 2.69 40.43 24.98
CA SER A 654 2.72 41.72 25.70
C SER A 654 2.15 41.63 27.12
N SER A 655 1.21 40.71 27.36
CA SER A 655 0.58 40.49 28.66
C SER A 655 1.17 39.31 29.43
N HIS A 656 1.97 38.47 28.77
CA HIS A 656 2.60 37.29 29.33
C HIS A 656 4.04 37.19 28.81
N GLU A 657 4.98 37.86 29.48
CA GLU A 657 6.39 37.94 29.04
C GLU A 657 7.08 36.57 28.93
N GLY A 658 6.67 35.58 29.74
CA GLY A 658 7.19 34.21 29.71
C GLY A 658 6.51 33.28 28.71
N LEU A 659 5.68 33.79 27.79
CA LEU A 659 4.99 32.99 26.76
C LEU A 659 5.88 32.75 25.54
N VAL A 660 6.25 31.49 25.32
CA VAL A 660 6.97 31.02 24.13
C VAL A 660 6.00 30.24 23.26
N TYR A 661 5.79 30.69 22.02
CA TYR A 661 5.02 29.95 21.02
C TYR A 661 5.96 29.29 20.02
N GLN A 662 5.69 28.02 19.71
CA GLN A 662 6.36 27.26 18.66
C GLN A 662 5.35 26.45 17.85
N ARG A 663 5.64 26.27 16.57
CA ARG A 663 4.91 25.33 15.71
C ARG A 663 5.78 24.12 15.39
N ILE A 664 5.27 22.93 15.69
CA ILE A 664 5.92 21.64 15.40
C ILE A 664 4.91 20.77 14.65
N PRO A 665 4.86 20.85 13.30
CA PRO A 665 3.83 20.18 12.51
C PRO A 665 3.96 18.65 12.64
N LEU A 666 2.91 17.99 13.10
CA LEU A 666 2.83 16.53 13.19
C LEU A 666 1.84 16.00 12.14
N PRO A 667 2.14 14.84 11.51
CA PRO A 667 1.21 14.20 10.58
C PRO A 667 -0.07 13.78 11.31
N ASP A 668 -1.23 14.05 10.70
CA ASP A 668 -2.50 13.63 11.29
C ASP A 668 -2.68 12.10 11.23
N CYS A 669 -3.32 11.53 12.25
CA CYS A 669 -3.53 10.07 12.46
C CYS A 669 -2.27 9.18 12.56
N CYS A 670 -1.15 9.54 11.93
CA CYS A 670 0.08 8.76 11.87
C CYS A 670 0.92 8.86 13.14
N ALA A 671 1.96 8.03 13.23
CA ALA A 671 3.05 8.24 14.17
C ALA A 671 3.83 9.52 13.79
N PRO A 672 4.27 10.34 14.77
CA PRO A 672 5.22 11.42 14.49
C PRO A 672 6.45 10.87 13.77
N ARG A 673 7.05 11.67 12.89
CA ARG A 673 8.34 11.34 12.28
C ARG A 673 9.42 11.40 13.33
N GLU A 674 10.52 10.71 13.07
CA GLU A 674 11.64 10.63 14.01
C GLU A 674 12.20 12.03 14.36
N GLU A 675 12.26 12.93 13.38
CA GLU A 675 12.70 14.31 13.60
C GLU A 675 11.68 15.15 14.41
N ASP A 676 10.41 14.76 14.42
CA ASP A 676 9.39 15.45 15.19
C ASP A 676 9.59 15.21 16.70
N PHE A 677 10.00 13.99 17.08
CA PHE A 677 10.40 13.69 18.46
C PHE A 677 11.63 14.49 18.89
N ASP A 678 12.60 14.70 17.98
CA ASP A 678 13.78 15.53 18.24
C ASP A 678 13.37 16.97 18.55
N ARG A 679 12.50 17.56 17.72
CA ARG A 679 12.00 18.93 17.93
C ARG A 679 11.23 19.05 19.24
N LEU A 680 10.38 18.06 19.58
CA LEU A 680 9.62 18.07 20.83
C LEU A 680 10.56 18.00 22.05
N ILE A 681 11.53 17.09 22.07
CA ILE A 681 12.51 17.02 23.17
C ILE A 681 13.29 18.32 23.29
N GLU A 682 13.77 18.88 22.18
CA GLU A 682 14.60 20.08 22.21
C GLU A 682 13.82 21.28 22.72
N ALA A 683 12.56 21.43 22.30
CA ALA A 683 11.67 22.46 22.80
C ALA A 683 11.46 22.35 24.33
N LEU A 684 11.19 21.13 24.83
CA LEU A 684 11.05 20.86 26.26
C LEU A 684 12.33 21.17 27.04
N LYS A 685 13.48 20.70 26.55
CA LYS A 685 14.80 20.94 27.17
C LYS A 685 15.11 22.44 27.26
N THR A 686 14.92 23.16 26.16
CA THR A 686 15.18 24.61 26.09
C THR A 686 14.32 25.35 27.10
N ALA A 687 13.02 25.07 27.13
CA ALA A 687 12.10 25.74 28.04
C ALA A 687 12.37 25.40 29.52
N LEU A 688 12.76 24.16 29.85
CA LEU A 688 13.16 23.77 31.21
C LEU A 688 14.48 24.41 31.66
N ALA A 689 15.40 24.65 30.71
CA ALA A 689 16.65 25.35 31.00
C ALA A 689 16.41 26.82 31.35
N GLU A 690 15.38 27.44 30.76
CA GLU A 690 14.95 28.81 31.09
C GLU A 690 14.17 28.88 32.42
N ASP A 691 13.16 28.01 32.63
CA ASP A 691 12.42 27.90 33.88
C ASP A 691 11.99 26.46 34.17
N SER A 692 12.50 25.89 35.29
CA SER A 692 12.15 24.55 35.76
C SER A 692 10.65 24.32 36.05
N ARG A 693 9.84 25.40 36.17
CA ARG A 693 8.40 25.35 36.45
C ARG A 693 7.54 25.66 35.22
N THR A 694 8.14 25.62 34.04
CA THR A 694 7.46 25.86 32.76
C THR A 694 6.20 24.99 32.60
N ALA A 695 5.11 25.60 32.14
CA ALA A 695 3.95 24.89 31.63
C ALA A 695 4.11 24.52 30.16
N PHE A 696 3.73 23.31 29.80
CA PHE A 696 3.74 22.80 28.43
C PHE A 696 2.31 22.68 27.92
N VAL A 697 1.96 23.42 26.89
CA VAL A 697 0.62 23.46 26.30
C VAL A 697 0.69 22.96 24.88
N PHE A 698 -0.12 21.97 24.53
CA PHE A 698 -0.16 21.36 23.20
C PHE A 698 -1.53 21.53 22.57
N ASN A 699 -1.59 21.89 21.29
CA ASN A 699 -2.85 21.91 20.55
C ASN A 699 -2.71 21.39 19.12
N CYS A 700 -3.80 20.79 18.61
CA CYS A 700 -4.01 20.47 17.20
C CYS A 700 -5.43 20.88 16.81
N HIS A 701 -5.93 20.52 15.62
CA HIS A 701 -7.27 20.94 15.17
C HIS A 701 -8.37 20.58 16.19
N ASP A 702 -8.38 19.33 16.69
CA ASP A 702 -9.45 18.78 17.53
C ASP A 702 -9.02 18.43 18.96
N GLY A 703 -7.74 18.58 19.31
CA GLY A 703 -7.20 18.31 20.64
C GLY A 703 -7.04 16.84 20.99
N LYS A 704 -7.09 15.96 19.99
CA LYS A 704 -7.17 14.51 20.18
C LYS A 704 -5.86 13.83 19.82
N GLY A 705 -5.71 13.29 18.60
CA GLY A 705 -4.62 12.38 18.25
C GLY A 705 -3.22 13.01 18.41
N ARG A 706 -2.97 14.14 17.74
CA ARG A 706 -1.67 14.83 17.76
C ARG A 706 -1.38 15.40 19.16
N THR A 707 -2.34 16.10 19.77
CA THR A 707 -2.23 16.63 21.14
C THR A 707 -1.91 15.55 22.17
N THR A 708 -2.64 14.42 22.18
CA THR A 708 -2.39 13.32 23.11
C THR A 708 -0.98 12.77 22.95
N THR A 709 -0.52 12.62 21.70
CA THR A 709 0.82 12.11 21.40
C THR A 709 1.90 13.03 21.97
N ALA A 710 1.80 14.34 21.74
CA ALA A 710 2.77 15.30 22.28
C ALA A 710 2.73 15.38 23.81
N MET A 711 1.54 15.29 24.43
CA MET A 711 1.40 15.21 25.88
C MET A 711 2.08 13.98 26.47
N VAL A 712 1.98 12.81 25.82
CA VAL A 712 2.66 11.57 26.25
C VAL A 712 4.17 11.72 26.10
N VAL A 713 4.65 12.26 24.98
CA VAL A 713 6.08 12.55 24.76
C VAL A 713 6.63 13.47 25.85
N ALA A 714 5.91 14.55 26.17
CA ALA A 714 6.28 15.47 27.24
C ALA A 714 6.27 14.79 28.62
N THR A 715 5.26 13.97 28.89
CA THR A 715 5.14 13.22 30.16
C THR A 715 6.32 12.28 30.36
N LEU A 716 6.64 11.45 29.37
CA LEU A 716 7.79 10.54 29.42
C LEU A 716 9.10 11.31 29.60
N THR A 717 9.30 12.36 28.81
CA THR A 717 10.51 13.20 28.89
C THR A 717 10.68 13.82 30.28
N LEU A 718 9.60 14.34 30.87
CA LEU A 718 9.60 14.91 32.22
C LEU A 718 9.85 13.86 33.31
N TRP A 719 9.31 12.64 33.19
CA TRP A 719 9.65 11.55 34.11
C TRP A 719 11.12 11.14 34.01
N HIS A 720 11.70 11.21 32.81
CA HIS A 720 13.12 10.97 32.64
C HIS A 720 13.99 12.04 33.31
N PHE A 721 13.55 13.30 33.36
CA PHE A 721 14.24 14.37 34.10
C PHE A 721 14.02 14.28 35.61
N ASN A 722 12.79 14.07 36.06
CA ASN A 722 12.38 14.22 37.46
C ASN A 722 12.34 12.91 38.25
N GLY A 723 12.47 11.77 37.57
CA GLY A 723 12.22 10.45 38.12
C GLY A 723 10.82 9.93 37.74
N PHE A 724 10.73 8.61 37.57
CA PHE A 724 9.46 7.96 37.32
C PHE A 724 8.61 7.93 38.60
N PRO A 725 7.30 8.21 38.51
CA PRO A 725 6.40 7.99 39.64
C PRO A 725 6.42 6.53 40.10
N ASP A 726 6.03 6.31 41.36
CA ASP A 726 5.70 4.97 41.84
C ASP A 726 4.28 4.64 41.35
N PHE A 727 4.17 3.68 40.44
CA PHE A 727 2.89 3.22 39.93
C PHE A 727 2.59 1.87 40.54
N GLY A 728 1.38 1.72 41.07
CA GLY A 728 0.89 0.42 41.51
C GLY A 728 0.85 -0.61 40.37
N ASP A 729 0.51 -1.85 40.72
CA ASP A 729 0.32 -2.92 39.73
C ASP A 729 -1.05 -2.87 39.03
N ASP A 730 -1.87 -1.87 39.34
CA ASP A 730 -3.21 -1.69 38.76
C ASP A 730 -3.11 -1.12 37.34
N GLU A 731 -3.41 -1.96 36.34
CA GLU A 731 -3.46 -1.60 34.93
C GLU A 731 -4.89 -1.27 34.50
N ILE A 732 -5.11 -0.12 33.86
CA ILE A 732 -6.42 0.24 33.31
C ILE A 732 -6.66 -0.58 32.03
N VAL A 733 -7.77 -1.31 31.97
CA VAL A 733 -8.15 -2.15 30.82
C VAL A 733 -9.64 -2.03 30.53
N SER A 734 -10.03 -2.16 29.26
CA SER A 734 -11.43 -2.31 28.88
C SER A 734 -11.76 -3.80 28.72
N VAL A 735 -12.94 -4.23 29.20
CA VAL A 735 -13.46 -5.60 29.00
C VAL A 735 -14.65 -5.49 28.04
N PRO A 736 -14.68 -6.22 26.90
CA PRO A 736 -14.01 -7.51 26.65
C PRO A 736 -12.59 -7.47 26.05
N ASP A 737 -11.98 -6.30 25.84
CA ASP A 737 -10.77 -6.15 25.01
C ASP A 737 -9.47 -6.10 25.80
N ALA A 738 -9.44 -6.77 26.95
CA ALA A 738 -8.35 -6.65 27.91
C ALA A 738 -6.98 -6.91 27.27
N LYS A 739 -6.83 -7.96 26.43
CA LYS A 739 -5.57 -8.23 25.72
C LYS A 739 -5.09 -7.02 24.90
N TYR A 740 -5.99 -6.42 24.13
CA TYR A 740 -5.63 -5.34 23.19
C TYR A 740 -5.51 -3.98 23.90
N THR A 741 -6.32 -3.74 24.92
CA THR A 741 -6.17 -2.54 25.76
C THR A 741 -4.96 -2.61 26.66
N LYS A 742 -4.44 -3.80 26.97
CA LYS A 742 -3.08 -3.99 27.50
C LYS A 742 -1.98 -3.74 26.46
N GLY A 743 -2.31 -3.49 25.20
CA GLY A 743 -1.32 -3.30 24.14
C GLY A 743 -0.57 -4.58 23.75
N GLU A 744 -1.09 -5.77 24.06
CA GLU A 744 -0.45 -7.06 23.76
C GLU A 744 -0.72 -7.54 22.32
N PHE A 745 -0.58 -6.63 21.35
CA PHE A 745 -0.62 -6.98 19.93
C PHE A 745 0.61 -7.81 19.56
N GLU A 746 0.48 -8.85 18.73
CA GLU A 746 1.59 -9.74 18.39
C GLU A 746 2.82 -9.00 17.86
N VAL A 747 2.63 -8.01 16.99
CA VAL A 747 3.73 -7.18 16.45
C VAL A 747 4.38 -6.28 17.52
N VAL A 748 3.61 -5.78 18.48
CA VAL A 748 4.16 -5.04 19.64
C VAL A 748 4.98 -5.99 20.51
N MET A 749 4.51 -7.22 20.73
CA MET A 749 5.23 -8.21 21.51
C MET A 749 6.50 -8.70 20.81
N GLN A 750 6.51 -8.75 19.47
CA GLN A 750 7.74 -8.97 18.69
C GLN A 750 8.77 -7.88 18.96
N LEU A 751 8.35 -6.61 18.93
CA LEU A 751 9.21 -5.48 19.26
C LEU A 751 9.70 -5.53 20.72
N VAL A 752 8.81 -5.80 21.68
CA VAL A 752 9.17 -5.90 23.11
C VAL A 752 10.25 -6.95 23.35
N ARG A 753 10.21 -8.08 22.64
CA ARG A 753 11.27 -9.11 22.71
C ARG A 753 12.60 -8.66 22.11
N LEU A 754 12.56 -7.74 21.14
CA LEU A 754 13.75 -7.19 20.49
C LEU A 754 14.45 -6.13 21.36
N LEU A 755 13.69 -5.37 22.14
CA LEU A 755 14.20 -4.22 22.90
C LEU A 755 14.82 -4.65 24.25
N PRO A 756 15.90 -3.98 24.70
CA PRO A 756 16.41 -4.17 26.05
C PRO A 756 15.36 -3.70 27.07
N ASP A 757 15.09 -4.52 28.08
CA ASP A 757 14.02 -4.30 29.07
C ASP A 757 12.66 -3.96 28.44
N GLY A 758 12.34 -4.51 27.26
CA GLY A 758 11.19 -4.06 26.45
C GLY A 758 9.85 -4.09 27.18
N HIS A 759 9.61 -5.04 28.09
CA HIS A 759 8.39 -5.09 28.91
C HIS A 759 8.25 -3.86 29.81
N ARG A 760 9.37 -3.41 30.40
CA ARG A 760 9.41 -2.19 31.21
C ARG A 760 9.19 -0.96 30.34
N MET A 761 9.86 -0.87 29.20
CA MET A 761 9.73 0.25 28.27
C MET A 761 8.28 0.43 27.82
N LYS A 762 7.60 -0.67 27.51
CA LYS A 762 6.18 -0.70 27.17
C LYS A 762 5.30 -0.27 28.36
N ARG A 763 5.49 -0.86 29.55
CA ARG A 763 4.69 -0.55 30.74
C ARG A 763 4.74 0.94 31.09
N GLU A 764 5.90 1.56 30.98
CA GLU A 764 6.07 3.00 31.22
C GLU A 764 5.31 3.87 30.20
N VAL A 765 5.24 3.45 28.93
CA VAL A 765 4.41 4.12 27.91
C VAL A 765 2.92 3.94 28.19
N ASP A 766 2.51 2.74 28.60
CA ASP A 766 1.11 2.45 28.95
C ASP A 766 0.64 3.35 30.09
N MET A 767 1.48 3.52 31.11
CA MET A 767 1.22 4.40 32.24
C MET A 767 1.19 5.88 31.85
N ALA A 768 2.03 6.31 30.90
CA ALA A 768 1.96 7.67 30.38
C ALA A 768 0.65 7.92 29.61
N LEU A 769 0.18 6.94 28.84
CA LEU A 769 -1.12 6.99 28.15
C LEU A 769 -2.27 7.05 29.15
N ASP A 770 -2.25 6.22 30.20
CA ASP A 770 -3.25 6.22 31.26
C ASP A 770 -3.31 7.58 31.99
N ALA A 771 -2.14 8.16 32.29
CA ALA A 771 -2.06 9.47 32.94
C ALA A 771 -2.59 10.62 32.07
N VAL A 772 -2.42 10.55 30.74
CA VAL A 772 -2.84 11.62 29.82
C VAL A 772 -4.33 11.55 29.49
N SER A 773 -4.91 10.36 29.38
CA SER A 773 -6.31 10.17 29.00
C SER A 773 -7.25 9.95 30.19
N GLU A 774 -6.73 9.68 31.39
CA GLU A 774 -7.42 9.38 32.67
C GLU A 774 -8.35 8.14 32.65
N THR A 775 -8.92 7.78 31.50
CA THR A 775 -9.82 6.64 31.32
C THR A 775 -9.46 5.86 30.04
N MET A 776 -9.64 4.53 30.09
CA MET A 776 -9.50 3.64 28.93
C MET A 776 -10.76 3.70 28.05
N THR A 777 -10.92 4.79 27.31
CA THR A 777 -12.09 4.99 26.43
C THR A 777 -11.69 5.61 25.10
N PRO A 778 -12.41 5.32 23.99
CA PRO A 778 -12.22 6.03 22.73
C PRO A 778 -12.53 7.52 22.85
N MET A 779 -13.45 7.86 23.75
CA MET A 779 -13.89 9.22 24.05
C MET A 779 -12.72 10.13 24.48
N HIS A 780 -11.81 9.60 25.30
CA HIS A 780 -10.60 10.29 25.75
C HIS A 780 -9.39 10.01 24.86
N TYR A 781 -9.61 9.45 23.66
CA TYR A 781 -8.58 9.15 22.65
C TYR A 781 -7.43 8.32 23.20
N HIS A 782 -7.74 7.41 24.12
CA HIS A 782 -6.75 6.52 24.68
C HIS A 782 -6.19 5.59 23.59
N LEU A 783 -4.88 5.72 23.28
CA LEU A 783 -4.27 5.11 22.10
C LEU A 783 -4.49 3.59 22.00
N ARG A 784 -4.34 2.86 23.11
CA ARG A 784 -4.52 1.39 23.14
C ARG A 784 -5.94 0.94 22.79
N GLU A 785 -6.95 1.73 23.17
CA GLU A 785 -8.36 1.45 22.90
C GLU A 785 -8.72 1.83 21.45
N ILE A 786 -8.29 3.01 20.97
CA ILE A 786 -8.62 3.44 19.59
C ILE A 786 -8.04 2.51 18.53
N ILE A 787 -6.89 1.86 18.77
CA ILE A 787 -6.32 0.85 17.85
C ILE A 787 -7.35 -0.26 17.59
N ILE A 788 -7.82 -0.94 18.64
CA ILE A 788 -8.71 -2.09 18.51
C ILE A 788 -10.13 -1.68 18.13
N CYS A 789 -10.61 -0.54 18.64
CA CYS A 789 -11.93 -0.02 18.27
C CYS A 789 -12.01 0.30 16.78
N THR A 790 -11.00 0.98 16.21
CA THR A 790 -10.98 1.30 14.78
C THR A 790 -10.87 0.05 13.92
N TYR A 791 -10.03 -0.93 14.30
CA TYR A 791 -9.93 -2.20 13.58
C TYR A 791 -11.29 -2.94 13.54
N ARG A 792 -12.05 -2.94 14.63
CA ARG A 792 -13.36 -3.61 14.67
C ARG A 792 -14.43 -2.97 13.79
N GLN A 793 -14.35 -1.65 13.58
CA GLN A 793 -15.28 -0.94 12.71
C GLN A 793 -15.21 -1.43 11.26
N ILE A 794 -14.12 -2.07 10.85
CA ILE A 794 -13.96 -2.69 9.52
C ILE A 794 -15.09 -3.68 9.25
N LYS A 795 -15.50 -4.48 10.24
CA LYS A 795 -16.60 -5.46 10.08
C LYS A 795 -17.96 -4.84 9.78
N THR A 796 -18.12 -3.57 10.14
CA THR A 796 -19.34 -2.79 9.93
C THR A 796 -19.24 -1.81 8.76
N ALA A 797 -18.09 -1.77 8.08
CA ALA A 797 -17.86 -0.91 6.93
C ALA A 797 -18.78 -1.33 5.76
N LYS A 798 -19.36 -0.33 5.09
CA LYS A 798 -20.31 -0.57 3.99
C LYS A 798 -19.62 -0.68 2.63
N THR A 799 -18.45 -0.05 2.48
CA THR A 799 -17.70 0.00 1.23
C THR A 799 -16.28 -0.51 1.42
N GLU A 800 -15.67 -0.98 0.33
CA GLU A 800 -14.26 -1.39 0.34
C GLU A 800 -13.33 -0.22 0.65
N LYS A 801 -13.67 0.99 0.18
CA LYS A 801 -12.93 2.23 0.50
C LYS A 801 -12.95 2.53 2.00
N ASP A 802 -14.10 2.39 2.65
CA ASP A 802 -14.21 2.57 4.10
C ASP A 802 -13.40 1.51 4.86
N THR A 803 -13.45 0.26 4.39
CA THR A 803 -12.68 -0.87 4.94
C THR A 803 -11.18 -0.57 4.89
N GLN A 804 -10.66 -0.15 3.73
CA GLN A 804 -9.25 0.21 3.55
C GLN A 804 -8.85 1.42 4.40
N SER A 805 -9.69 2.45 4.48
CA SER A 805 -9.46 3.65 5.30
C SER A 805 -9.39 3.33 6.79
N LEU A 806 -10.32 2.52 7.31
CA LEU A 806 -10.33 2.07 8.70
C LEU A 806 -9.14 1.18 9.02
N LEU A 807 -8.78 0.27 8.10
CA LEU A 807 -7.59 -0.56 8.25
C LEU A 807 -6.33 0.30 8.33
N LEU A 808 -6.14 1.24 7.40
CA LEU A 808 -5.02 2.18 7.41
C LEU A 808 -4.94 2.95 8.74
N LYS A 809 -6.06 3.53 9.21
CA LYS A 809 -6.12 4.26 10.48
C LYS A 809 -5.75 3.38 11.67
N SER A 810 -6.27 2.15 11.74
CA SER A 810 -5.95 1.23 12.83
C SER A 810 -4.46 0.87 12.87
N LEU A 811 -3.83 0.67 11.69
CA LEU A 811 -2.39 0.41 11.58
C LEU A 811 -1.54 1.64 11.90
N GLN A 812 -2.00 2.85 11.54
CA GLN A 812 -1.33 4.11 11.91
C GLN A 812 -1.31 4.31 13.43
N TYR A 813 -2.40 4.01 14.13
CA TYR A 813 -2.45 4.06 15.59
C TYR A 813 -1.55 3.00 16.23
N LEU A 814 -1.50 1.79 15.65
CA LEU A 814 -0.61 0.72 16.12
C LEU A 814 0.87 1.10 15.95
N GLU A 815 1.24 1.67 14.81
CA GLU A 815 2.59 2.21 14.58
C GLU A 815 2.92 3.32 15.56
N ARG A 816 2.00 4.26 15.81
CA ARG A 816 2.20 5.33 16.79
C ARG A 816 2.52 4.78 18.18
N TYR A 817 1.82 3.74 18.61
CA TYR A 817 2.09 3.08 19.89
C TYR A 817 3.49 2.46 19.91
N ILE A 818 3.91 1.77 18.84
CA ILE A 818 5.27 1.26 18.67
C ILE A 818 6.32 2.38 18.77
N TYR A 819 6.10 3.52 18.11
CA TYR A 819 7.02 4.66 18.14
C TYR A 819 7.15 5.26 19.54
N LEU A 820 6.09 5.30 20.34
CA LEU A 820 6.18 5.73 21.75
C LEU A 820 7.04 4.77 22.59
N ILE A 821 6.94 3.46 22.37
CA ILE A 821 7.78 2.45 23.03
C ILE A 821 9.25 2.61 22.62
N LEU A 822 9.50 2.79 21.32
CA LEU A 822 10.85 3.05 20.80
C LEU A 822 11.43 4.34 21.36
N PHE A 823 10.64 5.39 21.44
CA PHE A 823 11.02 6.67 22.01
C PHE A 823 11.37 6.56 23.50
N ASN A 824 10.56 5.87 24.30
CA ASN A 824 10.89 5.64 25.70
C ASN A 824 12.16 4.80 25.86
N THR A 825 12.36 3.80 24.99
CA THR A 825 13.59 3.00 24.96
C THR A 825 14.81 3.86 24.67
N TYR A 826 14.73 4.74 23.67
CA TYR A 826 15.74 5.75 23.38
C TYR A 826 16.00 6.62 24.61
N LEU A 827 14.95 7.10 25.28
CA LEU A 827 15.11 7.95 26.45
C LEU A 827 15.90 7.26 27.55
N HIS A 828 15.70 5.96 27.80
CA HIS A 828 16.51 5.20 28.77
C HIS A 828 17.95 4.99 28.32
N LEU A 829 18.16 4.56 27.08
CA LEU A 829 19.48 4.17 26.59
C LEU A 829 20.42 5.37 26.46
N GLU A 830 19.92 6.49 25.96
CA GLU A 830 20.71 7.69 25.70
C GLU A 830 20.76 8.66 26.91
N LYS A 831 20.07 8.34 28.02
CA LYS A 831 20.08 9.15 29.26
C LYS A 831 21.48 9.35 29.83
N LYS A 832 22.34 8.32 29.76
CA LYS A 832 23.72 8.38 30.30
C LYS A 832 24.58 9.42 29.57
N ASP A 833 24.30 9.59 28.29
CA ASP A 833 24.96 10.55 27.41
C ASP A 833 24.14 11.84 27.27
N SER A 834 23.22 12.12 28.20
CA SER A 834 22.36 13.32 28.20
C SER A 834 21.61 13.55 26.89
N TRP A 835 21.26 12.47 26.17
CA TRP A 835 20.61 12.51 24.86
C TRP A 835 21.35 13.39 23.83
N GLN A 836 22.68 13.26 23.76
CA GLN A 836 23.51 13.93 22.74
C GLN A 836 23.21 13.41 21.33
N ARG A 837 23.01 12.10 21.19
CA ARG A 837 22.44 11.52 19.97
C ARG A 837 20.94 11.80 19.98
N SER A 838 20.40 12.34 18.89
CA SER A 838 18.97 12.56 18.73
C SER A 838 18.20 11.25 18.50
N PHE A 839 16.88 11.25 18.69
CA PHE A 839 16.03 10.10 18.42
C PHE A 839 16.09 9.68 16.94
N SER A 840 16.10 10.62 16.00
CA SER A 840 16.25 10.28 14.57
C SER A 840 17.58 9.60 14.26
N MET A 841 18.68 10.10 14.83
CA MET A 841 19.99 9.47 14.70
C MET A 841 20.03 8.09 15.37
N TRP A 842 19.38 7.93 16.53
CA TRP A 842 19.28 6.64 17.22
C TRP A 842 18.44 5.62 16.42
N MET A 843 17.32 6.04 15.87
CA MET A 843 16.48 5.20 15.01
C MET A 843 17.25 4.71 13.78
N HIS A 844 18.05 5.58 13.16
CA HIS A 844 18.86 5.23 12.00
C HIS A 844 20.07 4.34 12.35
N GLN A 845 20.84 4.70 13.38
CA GLN A 845 22.11 4.04 13.69
C GLN A 845 21.95 2.77 14.52
N VAL A 846 20.91 2.69 15.36
CA VAL A 846 20.69 1.62 16.33
C VAL A 846 19.44 0.81 15.98
N ALA A 847 18.27 1.44 15.95
CA ALA A 847 17.00 0.72 15.79
C ALA A 847 16.89 0.01 14.43
N ALA A 848 17.28 0.68 13.34
CA ALA A 848 17.26 0.11 12.00
C ALA A 848 18.15 -1.13 11.88
N ARG A 849 19.36 -1.08 12.44
CA ARG A 849 20.30 -2.22 12.47
C ARG A 849 19.82 -3.36 13.37
N ALA A 850 19.07 -3.03 14.43
CA ALA A 850 18.42 -4.02 15.28
C ALA A 850 17.22 -4.71 14.59
N GLY A 851 16.79 -4.26 13.42
CA GLY A 851 15.66 -4.86 12.68
C GLY A 851 14.30 -4.26 13.03
N VAL A 852 14.24 -3.09 13.69
CA VAL A 852 12.97 -2.43 14.03
C VAL A 852 12.12 -2.13 12.79
N TYR A 853 12.73 -1.63 11.71
CA TYR A 853 11.98 -1.39 10.47
C TYR A 853 11.56 -2.68 9.76
N THR A 854 12.21 -3.81 10.01
CA THR A 854 11.73 -5.12 9.53
C THR A 854 10.42 -5.50 10.22
N VAL A 855 10.30 -5.23 11.53
CA VAL A 855 9.04 -5.42 12.28
C VAL A 855 7.97 -4.46 11.76
N LEU A 856 8.30 -3.17 11.55
CA LEU A 856 7.37 -2.18 11.01
C LEU A 856 6.94 -2.46 9.55
N ASN A 857 7.78 -3.17 8.78
CA ASN A 857 7.47 -3.62 7.42
C ASN A 857 6.65 -4.91 7.36
N GLN A 858 6.16 -5.39 8.51
CA GLN A 858 5.22 -6.49 8.65
C GLN A 858 4.10 -6.11 9.64
N LEU A 859 3.74 -4.82 9.68
CA LEU A 859 2.79 -4.30 10.66
C LEU A 859 1.38 -4.85 10.39
N GLY A 860 0.77 -5.50 11.37
CA GLY A 860 -0.56 -6.04 11.19
C GLY A 860 -1.12 -6.64 12.46
N PHE A 861 -2.35 -7.11 12.36
CA PHE A 861 -3.01 -7.89 13.39
C PHE A 861 -2.94 -9.36 13.00
N SER A 862 -1.76 -9.96 13.15
CA SER A 862 -1.49 -11.35 12.75
C SER A 862 -2.39 -12.38 13.45
N GLU A 863 -3.01 -11.98 14.56
CA GLU A 863 -4.04 -12.75 15.25
C GLU A 863 -5.35 -12.93 14.46
N PHE A 864 -5.61 -12.05 13.50
CA PHE A 864 -6.85 -12.02 12.73
C PHE A 864 -6.64 -12.28 11.24
N GLU A 865 -5.53 -11.82 10.69
CA GLU A 865 -5.25 -11.81 9.25
C GLU A 865 -3.76 -12.10 9.00
N ASN A 866 -3.44 -12.73 7.88
CA ASN A 866 -2.04 -12.93 7.51
C ASN A 866 -1.46 -11.63 6.93
N PRO A 867 -0.43 -11.03 7.55
CA PRO A 867 0.15 -9.75 7.09
C PRO A 867 0.68 -9.78 5.65
N ARG A 868 0.97 -10.96 5.08
CA ARG A 868 1.41 -11.09 3.69
C ARG A 868 0.31 -10.79 2.68
N ASP A 869 -0.94 -10.94 3.11
CA ASP A 869 -2.13 -10.75 2.28
C ASP A 869 -2.62 -9.29 2.32
N THR A 870 -2.05 -8.48 3.21
CA THR A 870 -2.41 -7.08 3.42
C THR A 870 -1.28 -6.16 2.94
N PRO A 871 -1.41 -5.48 1.79
CA PRO A 871 -0.39 -4.56 1.29
C PRO A 871 -0.01 -3.47 2.29
N LEU A 872 -0.98 -2.98 3.07
CA LEU A 872 -0.79 -2.00 4.14
C LEU A 872 0.10 -2.50 5.29
N SER A 873 0.46 -3.78 5.35
CA SER A 873 1.47 -4.25 6.32
C SER A 873 2.89 -3.82 5.97
N ARG A 874 3.14 -3.44 4.71
CA ARG A 874 4.45 -2.98 4.22
C ARG A 874 4.60 -1.47 4.36
N LEU A 875 5.83 -1.03 4.69
CA LEU A 875 6.19 0.39 4.80
C LEU A 875 5.87 1.17 3.53
N ARG A 876 6.29 0.65 2.37
CA ARG A 876 6.06 1.24 1.05
C ARG A 876 4.59 1.63 0.86
N CYS A 877 3.70 0.63 0.87
CA CYS A 877 2.28 0.84 0.63
C CYS A 877 1.65 1.67 1.75
N ARG A 878 1.93 1.33 3.02
CA ARG A 878 1.29 2.01 4.16
C ARG A 878 1.61 3.49 4.17
N TRP A 879 2.88 3.88 4.04
CA TRP A 879 3.30 5.29 4.06
C TRP A 879 2.87 6.04 2.80
N GLN A 880 2.90 5.43 1.62
CA GLN A 880 2.30 6.02 0.41
C GLN A 880 0.80 6.30 0.61
N SER A 881 0.05 5.33 1.15
CA SER A 881 -1.38 5.48 1.43
C SER A 881 -1.71 6.56 2.48
N GLN A 882 -0.76 6.96 3.35
CA GLN A 882 -0.98 8.07 4.29
C GLN A 882 -1.12 9.41 3.56
N ASN A 883 -0.42 9.57 2.44
CA ASN A 883 -0.35 10.82 1.68
C ASN A 883 -1.19 10.80 0.39
N LEU A 884 -1.75 9.64 0.02
CA LEU A 884 -2.68 9.48 -1.09
C LEU A 884 -4.04 10.10 -0.71
N GLN A 885 -4.15 11.41 -0.86
CA GLN A 885 -5.44 12.09 -0.84
C GLN A 885 -5.96 12.25 -2.27
N PRO A 886 -7.25 11.99 -2.54
CA PRO A 886 -7.88 12.21 -3.84
C PRO A 886 -8.15 13.71 -4.04
N LEU A 887 -7.11 14.54 -3.94
CA LEU A 887 -7.21 15.96 -4.21
C LEU A 887 -7.05 16.19 -5.72
N PRO A 888 -7.87 17.05 -6.33
CA PRO A 888 -7.76 17.34 -7.76
C PRO A 888 -6.43 18.03 -8.06
N PHE A 889 -5.77 17.63 -9.15
CA PHE A 889 -4.59 18.32 -9.64
C PHE A 889 -4.92 19.77 -10.06
N ARG A 890 -4.21 20.75 -9.48
CA ARG A 890 -4.47 22.19 -9.69
C ARG A 890 -3.50 22.90 -10.64
N GLY A 891 -2.62 22.17 -11.33
CA GLY A 891 -1.98 22.65 -12.57
C GLY A 891 -0.46 22.78 -12.58
N HIS A 892 0.25 22.59 -11.46
CA HIS A 892 1.71 22.74 -11.42
C HIS A 892 2.40 21.56 -10.72
N PHE A 893 3.22 20.82 -11.48
CA PHE A 893 4.05 19.74 -10.96
C PHE A 893 5.50 20.23 -10.83
N VAL A 894 6.05 20.20 -9.60
CA VAL A 894 7.39 20.72 -9.28
C VAL A 894 8.50 19.68 -9.43
#